data_AF-A0A1B6GED7-F1
#
_entry.id   AF-A0A1B6GED7-F1
#
_cell.length_a   1.000
_cell.length_b   1.000
_cell.length_c   1.000
_cell.angle_alpha   90.00
_cell.angle_beta   90.00
_cell.angle_gamma   90.00
#
_symmetry.space_group_name_H-M   'P 1'
#
loop_
_entity.id
_entity.type
_entity.pdbx_description
1 polymer ?
#
loop_
_entity_poly.entity_id
_entity_poly.type
_entity_poly.pdbx_seq_one_letter_code
_entity_poly.pdbx_strand_id
1 'polypeptide(L)'
;DDEIEREVNQAVMREYLQRVYSSILGNTELQALGEGIPQLLVQQAQSVVLMYRAVENMQCKLRKTKETLRQRMLYTHPILSRIGPWMREKLRKAEERFIEECQWSAHEEALFLCNNQHLQQAVYFLHRDLTFMKEREPVLLKELRKVKTPTRIFHWRTQIWFPRNWVVRRCFQGTSEVVPTVLSGTATSITTPRSDPSQPVFLVEKEVERTTTTRWPLWRWINYCLRTWTWSWNAMFFFGVVIPWCSPVSLRALLCIAPFTPDLELSQVNGTLFPRKSSLTPSLASRLLSLWRHISKSRTHFETKPDTGFIGKGLTRQVNRVWNYGCKGLLGTLALVVVFPLICLSVSLLSLFIAITALIWMPIVVLCLHLGMILFWDLDCPVPSRPRYLVILQALLWDIGVLGLVQPVAALIVALVICPLMTLTVATVCVLRYWLRLAYDALMFHLLIKKRARVPACDGLLIKRIAGPGLTSDYYYQIKPEQALAAFEAKLELDELASYQHQMEQKILQPQKDFSQFVEACFGPFSATLARTGPYKVLEREAQDLLTSLHEKLDKRRRELSCGLAPTVRAKLKLNRLDLKIAIQQGALMMERLGRWSGEEEFWESKGLPAHDWPGLAGLVYTDIFSLDFLTPLDDQDTKFKLEPASHVDLSRYTELVRSAELGPGCLDLLGPVYAPRGNIQVHSPYLDV
;
A
#
# COMPACT_ATOMS: atom_id res chain seq x y z
N ASP A 1 17.27 -20.31 30.18
CA ASP A 1 17.86 -19.93 28.90
C ASP A 1 17.12 -18.74 28.27
N ASP A 2 15.82 -18.85 27.96
CA ASP A 2 15.01 -17.75 27.38
C ASP A 2 15.00 -16.43 28.19
N GLU A 3 15.08 -16.50 29.52
CA GLU A 3 15.07 -15.31 30.38
C GLU A 3 16.42 -14.57 30.32
N ILE A 4 17.51 -15.33 30.32
CA ILE A 4 18.88 -14.82 30.17
C ILE A 4 19.06 -14.25 28.75
N GLU A 5 18.54 -14.93 27.74
CA GLU A 5 18.56 -14.45 26.35
C GLU A 5 17.82 -13.11 26.20
N ARG A 6 16.66 -12.95 26.85
CA ARG A 6 15.94 -11.67 26.84
C ARG A 6 16.70 -10.56 27.55
N GLU A 7 17.36 -10.85 28.67
CA GLU A 7 18.15 -9.87 29.39
C GLU A 7 19.37 -9.42 28.58
N VAL A 8 20.05 -10.36 27.91
CA VAL A 8 21.18 -10.07 27.03
C VAL A 8 20.72 -9.24 25.83
N ASN A 9 19.63 -9.62 25.16
CA ASN A 9 19.09 -8.85 24.04
C ASN A 9 18.67 -7.43 24.46
N GLN A 10 18.12 -7.27 25.67
CA GLN A 10 17.81 -5.94 26.20
C GLN A 10 19.07 -5.13 26.50
N ALA A 11 20.14 -5.74 27.01
CA ALA A 11 21.40 -5.06 27.28
C ALA A 11 22.06 -4.58 25.96
N VAL A 12 22.11 -5.45 24.95
CA VAL A 12 22.65 -5.13 23.62
C VAL A 12 21.86 -4.01 22.96
N MET A 13 20.52 -4.09 22.99
CA MET A 13 19.66 -3.04 22.42
C MET A 13 19.85 -1.69 23.12
N ARG A 14 20.02 -1.68 24.45
CA ARG A 14 20.29 -0.44 25.20
C ARG A 14 21.62 0.18 24.79
N GLU A 15 22.67 -0.63 24.67
CA GLU A 15 23.98 -0.15 24.25
C GLU A 15 23.95 0.40 22.82
N TYR A 16 23.31 -0.31 21.89
CA TYR A 16 23.12 0.16 20.53
C TYR A 16 22.37 1.51 20.48
N LEU A 17 21.22 1.60 21.15
CA LEU A 17 20.43 2.83 21.20
C LEU A 17 21.22 3.98 21.84
N GLN A 18 22.03 3.71 22.87
CA GLN A 18 22.89 4.70 23.49
C GLN A 18 23.93 5.25 22.52
N ARG A 19 24.55 4.39 21.70
CA ARG A 19 25.50 4.81 20.64
C ARG A 19 24.81 5.61 19.54
N VAL A 20 23.58 5.25 19.18
CA VAL A 20 22.78 6.01 18.19
C VAL A 20 22.40 7.38 18.74
N TYR A 21 21.92 7.46 19.99
CA TYR A 21 21.56 8.73 20.61
C TYR A 21 22.77 9.65 20.78
N SER A 22 23.93 9.12 21.20
CA SER A 22 25.15 9.92 21.28
C SER A 22 25.61 10.43 19.91
N SER A 23 25.48 9.61 18.87
CA SER A 23 25.81 10.00 17.49
C SER A 23 24.89 11.09 16.95
N ILE A 24 23.58 11.03 17.25
CA ILE A 24 22.61 12.06 16.86
C ILE A 24 22.89 13.38 17.58
N LEU A 25 23.17 13.34 18.89
CA LEU A 25 23.48 14.53 19.67
C LEU A 25 24.80 15.19 19.23
N GLY A 26 25.78 14.39 18.80
CA GLY A 26 27.09 14.85 18.35
C GLY A 26 27.16 15.30 16.88
N ASN A 27 26.10 15.17 16.10
CA ASN A 27 26.11 15.51 14.67
C ASN A 27 26.02 17.04 14.45
N THR A 28 27.04 17.61 13.82
CA THR A 28 27.18 19.05 13.55
C THR A 28 26.20 19.57 12.49
N GLU A 29 25.82 18.77 11.49
CA GLU A 29 24.86 19.14 10.45
C GLU A 29 23.45 19.30 11.03
N LEU A 30 23.06 18.41 11.96
CA LEU A 30 21.76 18.48 12.63
C LEU A 30 21.66 19.67 13.60
N GLN A 31 22.77 20.04 14.25
CA GLN A 31 22.82 21.25 15.07
C GLN A 31 22.70 22.52 14.22
N ALA A 32 23.24 22.52 12.99
CA ALA A 32 23.14 23.66 12.08
C ALA A 32 21.71 23.95 11.58
N LEU A 33 20.81 22.96 11.62
CA LEU A 33 19.41 23.11 11.21
C LEU A 33 18.57 23.91 12.23
N GLY A 34 18.99 23.98 13.49
CA GLY A 34 18.28 24.71 14.54
C GLY A 34 18.56 24.19 15.94
N GLU A 35 18.43 25.08 16.93
CA GLU A 35 18.63 24.75 18.34
C GLU A 35 17.58 23.72 18.80
N GLY A 36 18.01 22.66 19.49
CA GLY A 36 17.10 21.66 20.07
C GLY A 36 16.69 20.51 19.14
N ILE A 37 17.01 20.57 17.85
CA ILE A 37 16.61 19.52 16.87
C ILE A 37 17.19 18.14 17.22
N PRO A 38 18.50 17.99 17.53
CA PRO A 38 19.05 16.70 17.93
C PRO A 38 18.38 16.11 19.17
N GLN A 39 18.06 16.96 20.16
CA GLN A 39 17.38 16.54 21.39
C GLN A 39 15.95 16.06 21.09
N LEU A 40 15.22 16.77 20.23
CA LEU A 40 13.87 16.37 19.81
C LEU A 40 13.87 15.02 19.08
N LEU A 41 14.83 14.80 18.18
CA LEU A 41 14.95 13.52 17.47
C LEU A 41 15.23 12.36 18.41
N VAL A 42 16.12 12.55 19.39
CA VAL A 42 16.39 11.53 20.42
C VAL A 42 15.16 11.28 21.27
N GLN A 43 14.47 12.32 21.73
CA GLN A 43 13.23 12.18 22.53
C GLN A 43 12.12 11.46 21.73
N GLN A 44 12.02 11.73 20.43
CA GLN A 44 11.07 11.05 19.56
C GLN A 44 11.44 9.58 19.35
N ALA A 45 12.72 9.26 19.13
CA ALA A 45 13.17 7.88 19.01
C ALA A 45 12.93 7.10 20.32
N GLN A 46 13.23 7.71 21.47
CA GLN A 46 12.97 7.14 22.77
C GLN A 46 11.47 6.87 23.01
N SER A 47 10.60 7.80 22.65
CA SER A 47 9.15 7.63 22.84
C SER A 47 8.62 6.42 22.04
N VAL A 48 9.08 6.24 20.80
CA VAL A 48 8.70 5.10 19.95
C VAL A 48 9.14 3.77 20.57
N VAL A 49 10.39 3.68 21.04
CA VAL A 49 10.90 2.47 21.71
C VAL A 49 10.08 2.13 22.96
N LEU A 50 9.73 3.13 23.77
CA LEU A 50 8.91 2.92 24.97
C LEU A 50 7.48 2.50 24.63
N MET A 51 6.90 3.01 23.54
CA MET A 51 5.58 2.59 23.06
C MET A 51 5.58 1.13 22.61
N TYR A 52 6.59 0.69 21.86
CA TYR A 52 6.73 -0.73 21.49
C TYR A 52 6.88 -1.61 22.73
N ARG A 53 7.69 -1.19 23.70
CA ARG A 53 7.85 -1.90 24.96
C ARG A 53 6.54 -2.02 25.75
N ALA A 54 5.72 -0.98 25.76
CA ALA A 54 4.41 -1.03 26.40
C ALA A 54 3.48 -2.08 25.74
N VAL A 55 3.50 -2.18 24.41
CA VAL A 55 2.75 -3.20 23.66
C VAL A 55 3.28 -4.61 23.98
N GLU A 56 4.60 -4.80 23.98
CA GLU A 56 5.22 -6.09 24.34
C GLU A 56 4.85 -6.53 25.76
N ASN A 57 4.85 -5.60 26.72
CA ASN A 57 4.43 -5.86 28.10
C ASN A 57 2.98 -6.37 28.14
N MET A 58 2.07 -5.76 27.36
CA MET A 58 0.68 -6.19 27.27
C MET A 58 0.51 -7.55 26.59
N GLN A 59 1.27 -7.82 25.51
CA GLN A 59 1.29 -9.13 24.87
C GLN A 59 1.83 -10.23 25.79
N CYS A 60 2.83 -9.92 26.61
CA CYS A 60 3.36 -10.82 27.63
C CYS A 60 2.30 -11.12 28.70
N LYS A 61 1.58 -10.09 29.19
CA LYS A 61 0.44 -10.27 30.11
C LYS A 61 -0.63 -11.18 29.49
N LEU A 62 -1.02 -10.97 28.23
CA LEU A 62 -1.99 -11.83 27.53
C LEU A 62 -1.53 -13.30 27.44
N ARG A 63 -0.26 -13.54 27.08
CA ARG A 63 0.29 -14.90 27.01
C ARG A 63 0.23 -15.61 28.37
N LYS A 64 0.65 -14.95 29.43
CA LYS A 64 0.58 -15.47 30.81
C LYS A 64 -0.88 -15.78 31.21
N THR A 65 -1.82 -14.90 30.91
CA THR A 65 -3.25 -15.12 31.18
C THR A 65 -3.81 -16.32 30.39
N LYS A 66 -3.40 -16.49 29.13
CA LYS A 66 -3.80 -17.65 28.31
C LYS A 66 -3.22 -18.96 28.86
N GLU A 67 -1.95 -18.97 29.26
CA GLU A 67 -1.29 -20.15 29.81
C GLU A 67 -1.89 -20.57 31.16
N THR A 68 -2.08 -19.61 32.07
CA THR A 68 -2.73 -19.87 33.37
C THR A 68 -4.16 -20.37 33.19
N LEU A 69 -4.93 -19.78 32.26
CA LEU A 69 -6.27 -20.27 31.93
C LEU A 69 -6.23 -21.69 31.35
N ARG A 70 -5.28 -21.96 30.45
CA ARG A 70 -5.09 -23.29 29.86
C ARG A 70 -4.78 -24.34 30.94
N GLN A 71 -3.86 -24.04 31.85
CA GLN A 71 -3.54 -24.91 32.99
C GLN A 71 -4.75 -25.15 33.89
N ARG A 72 -5.49 -24.08 34.21
CA ARG A 72 -6.74 -24.17 34.99
C ARG A 72 -7.78 -25.07 34.31
N MET A 73 -7.96 -24.95 32.99
CA MET A 73 -8.91 -25.75 32.22
C MET A 73 -8.49 -27.22 32.10
N LEU A 74 -7.19 -27.49 32.00
CA LEU A 74 -6.65 -28.86 32.04
C LEU A 74 -6.95 -29.51 33.39
N TYR A 75 -6.84 -28.76 34.49
CA TYR A 75 -7.12 -29.23 35.83
C TYR A 75 -8.63 -29.41 36.09
N THR A 76 -9.47 -28.41 35.77
CA THR A 76 -10.92 -28.46 36.06
C THR A 76 -11.70 -29.34 35.08
N HIS A 77 -11.25 -29.46 33.83
CA HIS A 77 -11.96 -30.19 32.78
C HIS A 77 -11.01 -31.12 31.98
N PRO A 78 -10.53 -32.23 32.57
CA PRO A 78 -9.52 -33.10 31.95
C PRO A 78 -10.01 -33.83 30.69
N ILE A 79 -11.32 -34.06 30.55
CA ILE A 79 -11.91 -34.73 29.37
C ILE A 79 -12.16 -33.71 28.25
N LEU A 80 -12.76 -32.56 28.56
CA LEU A 80 -13.09 -31.53 27.56
C LEU A 80 -11.85 -30.83 27.01
N SER A 81 -10.81 -30.67 27.82
CA SER A 81 -9.53 -30.07 27.41
C SER A 81 -8.80 -30.88 26.33
N ARG A 82 -9.11 -32.19 26.17
CA ARG A 82 -8.62 -33.02 25.06
C ARG A 82 -9.28 -32.68 23.72
N ILE A 83 -10.44 -32.03 23.74
CA ILE A 83 -11.15 -31.59 22.55
C ILE A 83 -10.56 -30.25 22.11
N GLY A 84 -9.60 -30.30 21.18
CA GLY A 84 -8.88 -29.13 20.67
C GLY A 84 -9.77 -27.95 20.23
N PRO A 85 -10.89 -28.16 19.51
CA PRO A 85 -11.82 -27.08 19.17
C PRO A 85 -12.45 -26.39 20.39
N TRP A 86 -12.84 -27.14 21.42
CA TRP A 86 -13.44 -26.58 22.63
C TRP A 86 -12.43 -25.74 23.41
N MET A 87 -11.19 -26.22 23.56
CA MET A 87 -10.12 -25.48 24.23
C MET A 87 -9.79 -24.17 23.47
N ARG A 88 -9.70 -24.22 22.15
CA ARG A 88 -9.46 -23.02 21.31
C ARG A 88 -10.57 -21.99 21.47
N GLU A 89 -11.83 -22.42 21.44
CA GLU A 89 -12.97 -21.50 21.61
C GLU A 89 -12.96 -20.82 23.00
N LYS A 90 -12.61 -21.57 24.06
CA LYS A 90 -12.50 -21.00 25.41
C LYS A 90 -11.33 -20.01 25.54
N LEU A 91 -10.18 -20.33 24.96
CA LEU A 91 -9.03 -19.41 24.94
C LEU A 91 -9.31 -18.16 24.10
N ARG A 92 -10.01 -18.29 22.97
CA ARG A 92 -10.43 -17.17 22.12
C ARG A 92 -11.39 -16.23 22.85
N LYS A 93 -12.42 -16.77 23.51
CA LYS A 93 -13.33 -15.94 24.33
C LYS A 93 -12.62 -15.22 25.46
N ALA A 94 -11.61 -15.84 26.06
CA ALA A 94 -10.81 -15.20 27.10
C ALA A 94 -9.90 -14.10 26.55
N GLU A 95 -9.36 -14.28 25.35
CA GLU A 95 -8.61 -13.25 24.63
C GLU A 95 -9.49 -12.06 24.26
N GLU A 96 -10.69 -12.31 23.70
CA GLU A 96 -11.66 -11.25 23.38
C GLU A 96 -12.01 -10.42 24.62
N ARG A 97 -12.30 -11.07 25.76
CA ARG A 97 -12.54 -10.38 27.04
C ARG A 97 -11.33 -9.60 27.52
N PHE A 98 -10.13 -10.17 27.41
CA PHE A 98 -8.91 -9.47 27.80
C PHE A 98 -8.71 -8.21 26.96
N ILE A 99 -8.95 -8.27 25.64
CA ILE A 99 -8.85 -7.12 24.74
C ILE A 99 -9.87 -6.03 25.12
N GLU A 100 -11.11 -6.41 25.45
CA GLU A 100 -12.14 -5.47 25.91
C GLU A 100 -11.77 -4.80 27.24
N GLU A 101 -11.34 -5.58 28.24
CA GLU A 101 -10.93 -5.07 29.55
C GLU A 101 -9.66 -4.21 29.47
N CYS A 102 -8.72 -4.58 28.61
CA CYS A 102 -7.40 -3.95 28.49
C CYS A 102 -7.28 -2.99 27.30
N GLN A 103 -8.39 -2.53 26.71
CA GLN A 103 -8.41 -1.74 25.46
C GLN A 103 -7.43 -0.55 25.47
N TRP A 104 -7.29 0.14 26.60
CA TRP A 104 -6.46 1.34 26.76
C TRP A 104 -5.14 1.11 27.50
N SER A 105 -4.96 -0.07 28.09
CA SER A 105 -3.85 -0.37 28.99
C SER A 105 -2.47 -0.23 28.35
N ALA A 106 -2.33 -0.52 27.05
CA ALA A 106 -1.08 -0.30 26.32
C ALA A 106 -0.69 1.19 26.24
N HIS A 107 -1.69 2.07 26.07
CA HIS A 107 -1.46 3.52 26.02
C HIS A 107 -1.19 4.09 27.42
N GLU A 108 -1.84 3.54 28.45
CA GLU A 108 -1.57 3.89 29.86
C GLU A 108 -0.15 3.47 30.28
N GLU A 109 0.27 2.27 29.90
CA GLU A 109 1.62 1.75 30.13
C GLU A 109 2.67 2.58 29.37
N ALA A 110 2.40 2.94 28.11
CA ALA A 110 3.28 3.82 27.34
C ALA A 110 3.41 5.21 27.97
N LEU A 111 2.29 5.78 28.44
CA LEU A 111 2.28 7.07 29.15
C LEU A 111 3.11 6.99 30.44
N PHE A 112 2.95 5.91 31.22
CA PHE A 112 3.75 5.67 32.42
C PHE A 112 5.25 5.59 32.11
N LEU A 113 5.64 4.82 31.08
CA LEU A 113 7.04 4.69 30.67
C LEU A 113 7.64 6.00 30.17
N CYS A 114 6.91 6.77 29.35
CA CYS A 114 7.34 8.07 28.84
C CYS A 114 7.45 9.12 29.96
N ASN A 115 6.57 9.07 30.96
CA ASN A 115 6.61 9.97 32.11
C ASN A 115 7.84 9.70 32.99
N ASN A 116 8.20 8.42 33.19
CA ASN A 116 9.41 8.03 33.92
C ASN A 116 10.71 8.47 33.23
N GLN A 117 10.70 8.63 31.90
CA GLN A 117 11.84 9.11 31.11
C GLN A 117 11.78 10.63 30.85
N HIS A 118 10.85 11.34 31.50
CA HIS A 118 10.67 12.80 31.38
C HIS A 118 10.44 13.32 29.95
N LEU A 119 9.81 12.53 29.07
CA LEU A 119 9.50 12.91 27.69
C LEU A 119 8.23 13.77 27.60
N GLN A 120 8.31 15.04 28.02
CA GLN A 120 7.15 15.92 28.20
C GLN A 120 6.25 16.05 26.96
N GLN A 121 6.82 16.18 25.77
CA GLN A 121 6.07 16.30 24.52
C GLN A 121 5.29 15.01 24.20
N ALA A 122 5.94 13.86 24.32
CA ALA A 122 5.31 12.56 24.07
C ALA A 122 4.21 12.27 25.10
N VAL A 123 4.44 12.61 26.38
CA VAL A 123 3.44 12.49 27.45
C VAL A 123 2.22 13.35 27.14
N TYR A 124 2.41 14.61 26.72
CA TYR A 124 1.31 15.50 26.34
C TYR A 124 0.46 14.91 25.21
N PHE A 125 1.09 14.44 24.12
CA PHE A 125 0.35 13.89 22.99
C PHE A 125 -0.35 12.57 23.34
N LEU A 126 0.33 11.63 24.00
CA LEU A 126 -0.26 10.36 24.42
C LEU A 126 -1.44 10.58 25.39
N HIS A 127 -1.31 11.54 26.31
CA HIS A 127 -2.40 11.89 27.22
C HIS A 127 -3.59 12.50 26.49
N ARG A 128 -3.35 13.44 25.56
CA ARG A 128 -4.39 14.05 24.73
C ARG A 128 -5.12 13.00 23.89
N ASP A 129 -4.38 12.06 23.30
CA ASP A 129 -4.96 11.04 22.45
C ASP A 129 -5.75 10.00 23.29
N LEU A 130 -5.22 9.61 24.46
CA LEU A 130 -5.93 8.74 25.41
C LEU A 130 -7.24 9.39 25.91
N THR A 131 -7.19 10.67 26.31
CA THR A 131 -8.38 11.41 26.76
C THR A 131 -9.39 11.59 25.62
N PHE A 132 -8.92 11.84 24.40
CA PHE A 132 -9.79 11.87 23.23
C PHE A 132 -10.51 10.53 23.02
N MET A 133 -9.77 9.43 22.99
CA MET A 133 -10.33 8.08 22.76
C MET A 133 -11.31 7.65 23.87
N LYS A 134 -11.00 7.97 25.13
CA LYS A 134 -11.88 7.60 26.27
C LYS A 134 -13.13 8.48 26.37
N GLU A 135 -13.00 9.79 26.23
CA GLU A 135 -14.06 10.74 26.59
C GLU A 135 -14.75 11.36 25.37
N ARG A 136 -13.97 11.78 24.36
CA ARG A 136 -14.47 12.57 23.22
C ARG A 136 -14.99 11.71 22.09
N GLU A 137 -14.27 10.66 21.71
CA GLU A 137 -14.64 9.74 20.64
C GLU A 137 -16.06 9.17 20.79
N PRO A 138 -16.49 8.62 21.95
CA PRO A 138 -17.84 8.07 22.06
C PRO A 138 -18.93 9.15 21.97
N VAL A 139 -18.65 10.37 22.41
CA VAL A 139 -19.58 11.51 22.29
C VAL A 139 -19.68 11.93 20.83
N LEU A 140 -18.54 12.11 20.16
CA LEU A 140 -18.48 12.44 18.75
C LEU A 140 -19.14 11.37 17.89
N LEU A 141 -18.94 10.08 18.17
CA LEU A 141 -19.63 9.00 17.47
C LEU A 141 -21.15 9.07 17.66
N LYS A 142 -21.64 9.40 18.87
CA LYS A 142 -23.07 9.60 19.11
C LYS A 142 -23.61 10.83 18.37
N GLU A 143 -22.86 11.91 18.29
CA GLU A 143 -23.22 13.12 17.56
C GLU A 143 -23.21 12.89 16.05
N LEU A 144 -22.14 12.30 15.51
CA LEU A 144 -21.98 11.98 14.09
C LEU A 144 -23.04 10.98 13.62
N ARG A 145 -23.40 9.98 14.44
CA ARG A 145 -24.52 9.07 14.12
C ARG A 145 -25.88 9.80 14.01
N LYS A 146 -26.06 10.92 14.71
CA LYS A 146 -27.27 11.76 14.57
C LYS A 146 -27.23 12.64 13.30
N VAL A 147 -26.05 12.95 12.78
CA VAL A 147 -25.88 13.75 11.57
C VAL A 147 -26.23 12.92 10.35
N LYS A 148 -27.42 13.15 9.79
CA LYS A 148 -27.83 12.58 8.51
C LYS A 148 -27.28 13.41 7.35
N THR A 149 -26.29 12.90 6.66
CA THR A 149 -25.77 13.50 5.42
C THR A 149 -26.65 13.10 4.23
N PRO A 150 -27.12 14.05 3.40
CA PRO A 150 -27.87 13.70 2.20
C PRO A 150 -26.97 13.00 1.18
N THR A 151 -27.47 11.93 0.58
CA THR A 151 -26.76 11.21 -0.48
C THR A 151 -26.73 12.00 -1.79
N ARG A 152 -27.78 12.79 -2.08
CA ARG A 152 -27.89 13.62 -3.28
C ARG A 152 -28.64 14.92 -2.97
N ILE A 153 -28.21 16.00 -3.62
CA ILE A 153 -28.83 17.32 -3.62
C ILE A 153 -29.38 17.58 -5.02
N PHE A 154 -30.64 18.00 -5.11
CA PHE A 154 -31.32 18.36 -6.36
C PHE A 154 -31.50 19.87 -6.42
N HIS A 155 -31.29 20.42 -7.61
CA HIS A 155 -31.36 21.85 -7.90
C HIS A 155 -32.53 22.12 -8.85
N TRP A 156 -33.47 22.96 -8.43
CA TRP A 156 -34.67 23.32 -9.18
C TRP A 156 -34.63 24.81 -9.51
N ARG A 157 -34.35 25.14 -10.77
CA ARG A 157 -34.13 26.52 -11.19
C ARG A 157 -35.35 27.09 -11.90
N THR A 158 -35.82 28.25 -11.44
CA THR A 158 -36.94 28.99 -12.04
C THR A 158 -36.45 30.31 -12.57
N GLN A 159 -36.75 30.63 -13.84
CA GLN A 159 -36.37 31.91 -14.45
C GLN A 159 -37.06 33.10 -13.77
N ILE A 160 -36.33 34.19 -13.56
CA ILE A 160 -36.88 35.46 -13.09
C ILE A 160 -37.38 36.23 -14.32
N TRP A 161 -38.69 36.49 -14.36
CA TRP A 161 -39.36 37.00 -15.57
C TRP A 161 -38.95 38.42 -15.95
N PHE A 162 -38.81 39.31 -14.96
CA PHE A 162 -38.47 40.71 -15.19
C PHE A 162 -36.98 40.95 -14.97
N PRO A 163 -36.25 41.51 -15.96
CA PRO A 163 -34.82 41.78 -15.80
C PRO A 163 -34.44 42.76 -14.68
N ARG A 164 -35.38 43.61 -14.26
CA ARG A 164 -35.22 44.49 -13.09
C ARG A 164 -35.05 43.70 -11.79
N ASN A 165 -35.62 42.51 -11.71
CA ASN A 165 -35.58 41.66 -10.53
C ASN A 165 -34.45 40.64 -10.56
N TRP A 166 -33.60 40.65 -11.59
CA TRP A 166 -32.38 39.85 -11.57
C TRP A 166 -31.52 40.28 -10.38
N VAL A 167 -30.68 39.39 -9.87
CA VAL A 167 -29.81 39.71 -8.73
C VAL A 167 -28.38 39.83 -9.24
N VAL A 168 -27.78 41.01 -9.09
CA VAL A 168 -26.37 41.22 -9.44
C VAL A 168 -25.54 41.13 -8.17
N ARG A 169 -24.57 40.22 -8.14
CA ARG A 169 -23.62 40.05 -7.05
C ARG A 169 -22.27 40.61 -7.45
N ARG A 170 -21.64 41.34 -6.54
CA ARG A 170 -20.25 41.77 -6.61
C ARG A 170 -19.42 40.87 -5.71
N CYS A 171 -18.46 40.16 -6.28
CA CYS A 171 -17.54 39.28 -5.57
C CYS A 171 -16.14 39.91 -5.55
N PHE A 172 -15.56 40.13 -4.36
CA PHE A 172 -14.23 40.69 -4.21
C PHE A 172 -13.56 40.12 -2.96
N GLN A 173 -12.33 39.61 -3.05
CA GLN A 173 -11.56 39.10 -1.91
C GLN A 173 -12.33 38.13 -0.99
N GLY A 174 -13.18 37.27 -1.56
CA GLY A 174 -13.97 36.28 -0.81
C GLY A 174 -15.28 36.82 -0.19
N THR A 175 -15.56 38.13 -0.27
CA THR A 175 -16.86 38.69 0.10
C THR A 175 -17.77 38.79 -1.13
N SER A 176 -19.07 38.52 -0.94
CA SER A 176 -20.09 38.64 -1.98
C SER A 176 -21.23 39.55 -1.51
N GLU A 177 -21.46 40.66 -2.21
CA GLU A 177 -22.49 41.64 -1.89
C GLU A 177 -23.51 41.76 -3.02
N VAL A 178 -24.78 41.98 -2.69
CA VAL A 178 -25.84 42.21 -3.68
C VAL A 178 -25.88 43.69 -4.03
N VAL A 179 -25.68 44.01 -5.30
CA VAL A 179 -25.68 45.37 -5.85
C VAL A 179 -27.03 45.63 -6.53
N PRO A 180 -27.59 46.87 -6.45
CA PRO A 180 -28.83 47.21 -7.12
C PRO A 180 -28.72 47.00 -8.64
N THR A 181 -29.77 46.44 -9.23
CA THR A 181 -29.85 46.18 -10.66
C THR A 181 -30.20 47.42 -11.46
N VAL A 182 -29.19 47.95 -12.16
CA VAL A 182 -29.33 49.13 -13.01
C VAL A 182 -29.30 48.71 -14.47
N LEU A 183 -30.35 49.09 -15.22
CA LEU A 183 -30.43 48.92 -16.66
C LEU A 183 -29.86 50.17 -17.35
N SER A 184 -28.82 49.99 -18.17
CA SER A 184 -28.23 51.05 -18.99
C SER A 184 -28.52 50.83 -20.47
N GLY A 185 -28.80 51.92 -21.20
CA GLY A 185 -28.87 51.90 -22.66
C GLY A 185 -27.51 51.92 -23.35
N THR A 186 -26.43 52.23 -22.64
CA THR A 186 -25.08 52.34 -23.19
C THR A 186 -24.33 51.00 -23.10
N ALA A 187 -23.87 50.51 -24.25
CA ALA A 187 -23.06 49.30 -24.31
C ALA A 187 -21.64 49.54 -23.79
N THR A 188 -21.12 48.61 -22.97
CA THR A 188 -19.72 48.64 -22.50
C THR A 188 -18.93 47.51 -23.15
N SER A 189 -17.62 47.70 -23.36
CA SER A 189 -16.77 46.73 -24.07
C SER A 189 -16.32 45.55 -23.21
N ILE A 190 -16.42 45.64 -21.88
CA ILE A 190 -15.89 44.63 -20.94
C ILE A 190 -17.05 43.83 -20.35
N THR A 191 -17.31 42.66 -20.95
CA THR A 191 -18.37 41.72 -20.55
C THR A 191 -17.83 40.45 -19.90
N THR A 192 -16.58 40.09 -20.19
CA THR A 192 -15.91 38.92 -19.62
C THR A 192 -15.23 39.27 -18.30
N PRO A 193 -15.34 38.41 -17.27
CA PRO A 193 -14.65 38.65 -16.00
C PRO A 193 -13.14 38.71 -16.25
N ARG A 194 -12.49 39.74 -15.71
CA ARG A 194 -11.03 39.87 -15.78
C ARG A 194 -10.42 38.90 -14.76
N SER A 195 -9.31 38.27 -15.13
CA SER A 195 -8.53 37.39 -14.26
C SER A 195 -7.64 38.15 -13.26
N ASP A 196 -7.80 39.46 -13.17
CA ASP A 196 -7.03 40.32 -12.28
C ASP A 196 -7.60 40.25 -10.85
N PRO A 197 -6.85 39.74 -9.87
CA PRO A 197 -7.33 39.59 -8.49
C PRO A 197 -7.57 40.94 -7.77
N SER A 198 -7.10 42.05 -8.35
CA SER A 198 -7.31 43.39 -7.80
C SER A 198 -8.68 44.00 -8.14
N GLN A 199 -9.49 43.35 -8.98
CA GLN A 199 -10.76 43.89 -9.46
C GLN A 199 -11.95 43.02 -8.98
N PRO A 200 -13.10 43.64 -8.65
CA PRO A 200 -14.31 42.90 -8.31
C PRO A 200 -14.90 42.20 -9.54
N VAL A 201 -15.41 40.99 -9.36
CA VAL A 201 -16.13 40.23 -10.38
C VAL A 201 -17.62 40.39 -10.17
N PHE A 202 -18.35 40.76 -11.21
CA PHE A 202 -19.81 40.85 -11.16
C PHE A 202 -20.45 39.60 -11.75
N LEU A 203 -21.44 39.04 -11.05
CA LEU A 203 -22.22 37.89 -11.45
C LEU A 203 -23.70 38.26 -11.49
N VAL A 204 -24.44 37.73 -12.45
CA VAL A 204 -25.88 37.95 -12.58
C VAL A 204 -26.63 36.63 -12.39
N GLU A 205 -27.51 36.60 -11.41
CA GLU A 205 -28.45 35.51 -11.18
C GLU A 205 -29.77 35.83 -11.90
N LYS A 206 -30.03 35.09 -12.98
CA LYS A 206 -31.28 35.17 -13.76
C LYS A 206 -32.34 34.17 -13.27
N GLU A 207 -31.96 33.26 -12.39
CA GLU A 207 -32.76 32.14 -11.94
C GLU A 207 -32.82 32.11 -10.42
N VAL A 208 -33.99 31.79 -9.88
CA VAL A 208 -34.18 31.43 -8.46
C VAL A 208 -33.93 29.93 -8.33
N GLU A 209 -32.90 29.57 -7.57
CA GLU A 209 -32.56 28.17 -7.29
C GLU A 209 -33.23 27.71 -5.98
N ARG A 210 -34.01 26.64 -6.06
CA ARG A 210 -34.54 25.91 -4.90
C ARG A 210 -33.83 24.57 -4.79
N THR A 211 -33.44 24.17 -3.60
CA THR A 211 -32.75 22.91 -3.37
C THR A 211 -33.60 21.92 -2.58
N THR A 212 -33.51 20.65 -2.95
CA THR A 212 -34.03 19.54 -2.13
C THR A 212 -32.96 18.51 -1.92
N THR A 213 -33.07 17.77 -0.82
CA THR A 213 -32.08 16.77 -0.45
C THR A 213 -32.76 15.45 -0.11
N THR A 214 -32.05 14.35 -0.30
CA THR A 214 -32.55 13.01 0.08
C THR A 214 -32.57 12.75 1.58
N ARG A 215 -32.19 13.75 2.39
CA ARG A 215 -32.22 13.68 3.87
C ARG A 215 -33.63 13.55 4.41
N TRP A 216 -34.61 14.14 3.74
CA TRP A 216 -35.99 14.21 4.21
C TRP A 216 -36.82 13.03 3.70
N PRO A 217 -37.74 12.47 4.52
CA PRO A 217 -38.69 11.48 4.03
C PRO A 217 -39.55 12.09 2.92
N LEU A 218 -40.07 11.25 2.01
CA LEU A 218 -40.91 11.68 0.89
C LEU A 218 -40.25 12.70 -0.05
N TRP A 219 -38.91 12.79 -0.07
CA TRP A 219 -38.17 13.69 -0.96
C TRP A 219 -38.54 13.52 -2.44
N ARG A 220 -38.97 12.32 -2.87
CA ARG A 220 -39.46 12.07 -4.23
C ARG A 220 -40.75 12.85 -4.56
N TRP A 221 -41.68 12.95 -3.62
CA TRP A 221 -42.90 13.74 -3.78
C TRP A 221 -42.60 15.23 -3.77
N ILE A 222 -41.69 15.67 -2.91
CA ILE A 222 -41.23 17.06 -2.89
C ILE A 222 -40.55 17.42 -4.22
N ASN A 223 -39.71 16.52 -4.76
CA ASN A 223 -39.10 16.66 -6.08
C ASN A 223 -40.16 16.74 -7.19
N TYR A 224 -41.20 15.90 -7.14
CA TYR A 224 -42.31 15.95 -8.08
C TYR A 224 -43.03 17.32 -8.05
N CYS A 225 -43.37 17.83 -6.86
CA CYS A 225 -44.02 19.14 -6.71
C CYS A 225 -43.12 20.28 -7.22
N LEU A 226 -41.83 20.29 -6.85
CA LEU A 226 -40.90 21.32 -7.28
C LEU A 226 -40.58 21.24 -8.78
N ARG A 227 -40.48 20.03 -9.34
CA ARG A 227 -40.32 19.85 -10.80
C ARG A 227 -41.55 20.41 -11.54
N THR A 228 -42.75 20.06 -11.08
CA THR A 228 -44.01 20.58 -11.64
C THR A 228 -44.05 22.09 -11.56
N TRP A 229 -43.73 22.67 -10.40
CA TRP A 229 -43.66 24.11 -10.21
C TRP A 229 -42.66 24.77 -11.16
N THR A 230 -41.41 24.35 -11.13
CA THR A 230 -40.34 24.96 -11.93
C THR A 230 -40.58 24.84 -13.42
N TRP A 231 -41.02 23.68 -13.91
CA TRP A 231 -41.31 23.47 -15.32
C TRP A 231 -42.53 24.27 -15.78
N SER A 232 -43.57 24.40 -14.94
CA SER A 232 -44.73 25.24 -15.25
C SER A 232 -44.34 26.71 -15.40
N TRP A 233 -43.61 27.27 -14.43
CA TRP A 233 -43.18 28.67 -14.49
C TRP A 233 -42.20 28.96 -15.63
N ASN A 234 -41.29 28.01 -15.93
CA ASN A 234 -40.35 28.15 -17.03
C ASN A 234 -41.05 28.02 -18.40
N ALA A 235 -42.04 27.13 -18.53
CA ALA A 235 -42.83 27.03 -19.75
C ALA A 235 -43.71 28.27 -19.95
N MET A 236 -44.36 28.78 -18.90
CA MET A 236 -45.09 30.04 -18.96
C MET A 236 -44.18 31.20 -19.37
N PHE A 237 -42.95 31.26 -18.84
CA PHE A 237 -41.97 32.26 -19.26
C PHE A 237 -41.57 32.09 -20.73
N PHE A 238 -41.24 30.88 -21.16
CA PHE A 238 -40.80 30.63 -22.53
C PHE A 238 -41.92 30.89 -23.56
N PHE A 239 -43.09 30.28 -23.38
CA PHE A 239 -44.21 30.39 -24.32
C PHE A 239 -45.00 31.70 -24.19
N GLY A 240 -45.04 32.29 -22.99
CA GLY A 240 -45.79 33.52 -22.71
C GLY A 240 -44.98 34.81 -22.81
N VAL A 241 -43.65 34.75 -22.60
CA VAL A 241 -42.77 35.93 -22.66
C VAL A 241 -41.79 35.84 -23.84
N VAL A 242 -40.99 34.76 -23.92
CA VAL A 242 -39.90 34.68 -24.90
C VAL A 242 -40.42 34.62 -26.34
N ILE A 243 -41.36 33.72 -26.65
CA ILE A 243 -41.88 33.58 -28.02
C ILE A 243 -42.66 34.85 -28.48
N PRO A 244 -43.69 35.33 -27.77
CA PRO A 244 -44.52 36.42 -28.28
C PRO A 244 -43.87 37.81 -28.19
N TRP A 245 -42.80 38.00 -27.41
CA TRP A 245 -42.16 39.31 -27.22
C TRP A 245 -40.67 39.39 -27.55
N CYS A 246 -39.93 38.28 -27.50
CA CYS A 246 -38.48 38.27 -27.70
C CYS A 246 -38.05 37.60 -29.01
N SER A 247 -38.91 36.77 -29.63
CA SER A 247 -38.61 36.05 -30.87
C SER A 247 -38.53 36.99 -32.10
N PRO A 248 -37.76 36.64 -33.15
CA PRO A 248 -37.80 37.32 -34.46
C PRO A 248 -39.14 37.16 -35.21
N VAL A 249 -39.98 36.20 -34.80
CA VAL A 249 -41.33 35.94 -35.32
C VAL A 249 -42.31 36.10 -34.16
N SER A 250 -42.56 37.35 -33.79
CA SER A 250 -43.31 37.71 -32.59
C SER A 250 -44.25 38.88 -32.85
N LEU A 251 -45.23 39.08 -31.97
CA LEU A 251 -46.10 40.26 -31.99
C LEU A 251 -45.29 41.56 -31.89
N ARG A 252 -44.24 41.56 -31.06
CA ARG A 252 -43.35 42.72 -30.94
C ARG A 252 -42.58 43.02 -32.22
N ALA A 253 -42.08 41.99 -32.91
CA ALA A 253 -41.39 42.17 -34.19
C ALA A 253 -42.31 42.66 -35.32
N LEU A 254 -43.60 42.36 -35.22
CA LEU A 254 -44.62 42.87 -36.14
C LEU A 254 -44.94 44.35 -35.89
N LEU A 255 -45.15 44.74 -34.63
CA LEU A 255 -45.66 46.07 -34.26
C LEU A 255 -44.57 47.14 -34.05
N CYS A 256 -43.35 46.76 -33.65
CA CYS A 256 -42.27 47.72 -33.43
C CYS A 256 -41.70 48.25 -34.75
N ILE A 257 -41.49 49.56 -34.84
CA ILE A 257 -40.86 50.18 -36.02
C ILE A 257 -39.35 49.95 -35.99
N ALA A 258 -38.70 50.22 -34.85
CA ALA A 258 -37.26 50.01 -34.68
C ALA A 258 -36.94 48.54 -34.34
N PRO A 259 -35.75 48.02 -34.73
CA PRO A 259 -35.26 46.75 -34.22
C PRO A 259 -35.05 46.82 -32.71
N PHE A 260 -35.20 45.70 -32.01
CA PHE A 260 -35.08 45.63 -30.55
C PHE A 260 -34.06 44.58 -30.12
N THR A 261 -33.64 44.63 -28.86
CA THR A 261 -32.68 43.70 -28.25
C THR A 261 -33.33 43.06 -27.02
N PRO A 262 -33.77 41.80 -27.08
CA PRO A 262 -34.45 41.13 -25.98
C PRO A 262 -33.52 40.70 -24.85
N ASP A 263 -32.26 40.38 -25.16
CA ASP A 263 -31.29 39.92 -24.15
C ASP A 263 -30.44 41.07 -23.60
N LEU A 264 -30.08 40.94 -22.33
CA LEU A 264 -29.19 41.86 -21.61
C LEU A 264 -27.89 41.14 -21.20
N GLU A 265 -26.78 41.85 -21.34
CA GLU A 265 -25.43 41.47 -20.92
C GLU A 265 -25.01 42.28 -19.68
N LEU A 266 -24.17 41.68 -18.85
CA LEU A 266 -23.62 42.30 -17.64
C LEU A 266 -22.29 43.00 -17.96
N SER A 267 -22.17 44.26 -17.53
CA SER A 267 -20.91 45.01 -17.54
C SER A 267 -20.06 44.63 -16.33
N GLN A 268 -18.81 44.20 -16.57
CA GLN A 268 -17.87 43.90 -15.49
C GLN A 268 -17.22 45.15 -14.90
N VAL A 269 -17.46 46.34 -15.47
CA VAL A 269 -16.89 47.60 -14.97
C VAL A 269 -17.73 48.14 -13.80
N ASN A 270 -19.05 48.21 -14.00
CA ASN A 270 -19.97 48.89 -13.10
C ASN A 270 -21.09 47.96 -12.56
N GLY A 271 -21.14 46.69 -12.99
CA GLY A 271 -22.23 45.78 -12.63
C GLY A 271 -23.58 46.11 -13.29
N THR A 272 -23.61 47.02 -14.27
CA THR A 272 -24.85 47.42 -14.96
C THR A 272 -25.22 46.46 -16.08
N LEU A 273 -26.51 46.31 -16.34
CA LEU A 273 -27.04 45.46 -17.41
C LEU A 273 -27.32 46.31 -18.65
N PHE A 274 -26.81 45.90 -19.81
CA PHE A 274 -26.98 46.64 -21.07
C PHE A 274 -27.45 45.71 -22.21
N PRO A 275 -28.10 46.24 -23.25
CA PRO A 275 -28.62 45.43 -24.36
C PRO A 275 -27.50 44.74 -25.13
N ARG A 276 -27.64 43.42 -25.27
CA ARG A 276 -26.70 42.58 -26.01
C ARG A 276 -26.80 42.86 -27.51
N LYS A 277 -25.72 43.35 -28.13
CA LYS A 277 -25.72 43.67 -29.57
C LYS A 277 -25.98 42.45 -30.46
N SER A 278 -25.56 41.26 -30.03
CA SER A 278 -25.78 40.02 -30.80
C SER A 278 -27.21 39.49 -30.74
N SER A 279 -28.05 39.97 -29.80
CA SER A 279 -29.46 39.57 -29.72
C SER A 279 -30.39 40.47 -30.55
N LEU A 280 -29.83 41.39 -31.36
CA LEU A 280 -30.63 42.33 -32.16
C LEU A 280 -31.62 41.61 -33.08
N THR A 281 -32.92 41.77 -32.81
CA THR A 281 -34.01 41.20 -33.58
C THR A 281 -34.57 42.23 -34.57
N PRO A 282 -34.69 41.89 -35.86
CA PRO A 282 -35.23 42.81 -36.85
C PRO A 282 -36.77 42.79 -36.85
N SER A 283 -37.36 43.99 -36.87
CA SER A 283 -38.80 44.21 -37.03
C SER A 283 -39.26 44.09 -38.48
N LEU A 284 -40.57 44.05 -38.72
CA LEU A 284 -41.14 44.12 -40.08
C LEU A 284 -40.60 45.33 -40.86
N ALA A 285 -40.63 46.51 -40.24
CA ALA A 285 -40.14 47.74 -40.87
C ALA A 285 -38.63 47.68 -41.16
N SER A 286 -37.81 47.15 -40.24
CA SER A 286 -36.38 47.03 -40.48
C SER A 286 -36.06 45.95 -41.52
N ARG A 287 -36.85 44.87 -41.61
CA ARG A 287 -36.75 43.84 -42.66
C ARG A 287 -37.10 44.42 -44.04
N LEU A 288 -38.15 45.22 -44.13
CA LEU A 288 -38.52 45.91 -45.37
C LEU A 288 -37.43 46.90 -45.81
N LEU A 289 -36.91 47.72 -44.88
CA LEU A 289 -35.80 48.62 -45.17
C LEU A 289 -34.53 47.86 -45.58
N SER A 290 -34.24 46.74 -44.93
CA SER A 290 -33.11 45.87 -45.29
C SER A 290 -33.27 45.26 -46.68
N LEU A 291 -34.49 44.81 -47.04
CA LEU A 291 -34.81 44.30 -48.38
C LEU A 291 -34.54 45.36 -49.45
N TRP A 292 -35.04 46.60 -49.26
CA TRP A 292 -34.84 47.69 -50.22
C TRP A 292 -33.39 48.17 -50.27
N ARG A 293 -32.67 48.16 -49.15
CA ARG A 293 -31.21 48.41 -49.13
C ARG A 293 -30.45 47.31 -49.87
N HIS A 294 -30.84 46.05 -49.71
CA HIS A 294 -30.25 44.93 -50.43
C HIS A 294 -30.51 45.03 -51.94
N ILE A 295 -31.72 45.43 -52.36
CA ILE A 295 -32.06 45.71 -53.76
C ILE A 295 -31.20 46.85 -54.32
N SER A 296 -31.06 47.95 -53.57
CA SER A 296 -30.20 49.08 -53.93
C SER A 296 -28.73 48.66 -54.08
N LYS A 297 -28.19 47.90 -53.12
CA LYS A 297 -26.82 47.38 -53.15
C LYS A 297 -26.59 46.36 -54.28
N SER A 298 -27.57 45.50 -54.55
CA SER A 298 -27.54 44.54 -55.66
C SER A 298 -27.46 45.26 -57.00
N ARG A 299 -28.20 46.38 -57.14
CA ARG A 299 -28.13 47.23 -58.32
C ARG A 299 -26.79 47.95 -58.45
N THR A 300 -26.30 48.62 -57.39
CA THR A 300 -25.02 49.33 -57.46
C THR A 300 -23.88 48.35 -57.77
N HIS A 301 -23.89 47.17 -57.17
CA HIS A 301 -22.93 46.11 -57.45
C HIS A 301 -22.99 45.58 -58.89
N PHE A 302 -24.18 45.54 -59.51
CA PHE A 302 -24.29 45.20 -60.93
C PHE A 302 -23.72 46.32 -61.82
N GLU A 303 -23.96 47.59 -61.48
CA GLU A 303 -23.45 48.73 -62.25
C GLU A 303 -21.93 48.92 -62.10
N THR A 304 -21.35 48.57 -60.95
CA THR A 304 -19.90 48.69 -60.68
C THR A 304 -19.08 47.53 -61.22
N LYS A 305 -19.70 46.41 -61.61
CA LYS A 305 -18.98 45.26 -62.18
C LYS A 305 -18.56 45.52 -63.64
N PRO A 306 -17.30 45.21 -64.03
CA PRO A 306 -16.88 45.33 -65.43
C PRO A 306 -17.64 44.34 -66.32
N ASP A 307 -17.85 44.70 -67.60
CA ASP A 307 -18.55 43.84 -68.56
C ASP A 307 -17.66 42.69 -69.00
N THR A 308 -17.96 41.49 -68.50
CA THR A 308 -17.27 40.24 -68.89
C THR A 308 -18.23 39.21 -69.50
N GLY A 309 -19.48 39.58 -69.73
CA GLY A 309 -20.54 38.67 -70.19
C GLY A 309 -20.71 38.64 -71.72
N PHE A 310 -21.17 37.49 -72.22
CA PHE A 310 -21.49 37.24 -73.65
C PHE A 310 -22.62 38.14 -74.19
N ILE A 311 -23.52 38.62 -73.31
CA ILE A 311 -24.61 39.53 -73.64
C ILE A 311 -24.27 40.91 -73.10
N GLY A 312 -24.30 41.94 -73.95
CA GLY A 312 -23.95 43.31 -73.58
C GLY A 312 -24.80 43.88 -72.43
N LYS A 313 -24.22 44.83 -71.67
CA LYS A 313 -24.79 45.40 -70.44
C LYS A 313 -26.17 46.04 -70.59
N GLY A 314 -26.58 46.40 -71.81
CA GLY A 314 -27.88 47.03 -72.09
C GLY A 314 -29.08 46.11 -71.83
N LEU A 315 -29.06 44.88 -72.37
CA LEU A 315 -30.14 43.90 -72.19
C LEU A 315 -30.14 43.32 -70.77
N THR A 316 -28.96 42.99 -70.25
CA THR A 316 -28.80 42.46 -68.89
C THR A 316 -29.20 43.48 -67.82
N ARG A 317 -29.07 44.80 -68.08
CA ARG A 317 -29.58 45.86 -67.18
C ARG A 317 -31.11 45.84 -67.06
N GLN A 318 -31.85 45.59 -68.14
CA GLN A 318 -33.32 45.50 -68.06
C GLN A 318 -33.77 44.24 -67.32
N VAL A 319 -33.15 43.10 -67.59
CA VAL A 319 -33.40 41.84 -66.84
C VAL A 319 -33.08 42.03 -65.36
N ASN A 320 -31.97 42.67 -65.03
CA ASN A 320 -31.59 42.95 -63.64
C ASN A 320 -32.56 43.92 -62.94
N ARG A 321 -33.17 44.87 -63.67
CA ARG A 321 -34.24 45.74 -63.13
C ARG A 321 -35.51 44.95 -62.85
N VAL A 322 -35.96 44.12 -63.79
CA VAL A 322 -37.15 43.26 -63.62
C VAL A 322 -36.94 42.28 -62.47
N TRP A 323 -35.76 41.66 -62.38
CA TRP A 323 -35.43 40.74 -61.31
C TRP A 323 -35.37 41.41 -59.93
N ASN A 324 -34.72 42.58 -59.81
CA ASN A 324 -34.56 43.24 -58.52
C ASN A 324 -35.83 43.97 -58.04
N TYR A 325 -36.56 44.67 -58.93
CA TYR A 325 -37.78 45.39 -58.55
C TYR A 325 -39.04 44.53 -58.61
N GLY A 326 -39.16 43.67 -59.63
CA GLY A 326 -40.29 42.75 -59.78
C GLY A 326 -40.16 41.53 -58.86
N CYS A 327 -39.24 40.62 -59.17
CA CYS A 327 -39.15 39.36 -58.42
C CYS A 327 -38.71 39.57 -56.96
N LYS A 328 -37.63 40.32 -56.69
CA LYS A 328 -37.15 40.52 -55.30
C LYS A 328 -37.91 41.60 -54.55
N GLY A 329 -38.23 42.71 -55.22
CA GLY A 329 -38.95 43.84 -54.65
C GLY A 329 -40.40 43.49 -54.38
N LEU A 330 -41.22 43.39 -55.43
CA LEU A 330 -42.66 43.18 -55.32
C LEU A 330 -43.04 41.88 -54.59
N LEU A 331 -42.47 40.73 -54.97
CA LEU A 331 -42.79 39.47 -54.28
C LEU A 331 -42.22 39.43 -52.86
N GLY A 332 -41.04 40.00 -52.64
CA GLY A 332 -40.41 40.05 -51.32
C GLY A 332 -41.16 40.97 -50.35
N THR A 333 -41.62 42.13 -50.80
CA THR A 333 -42.48 43.02 -49.99
C THR A 333 -43.84 42.40 -49.76
N LEU A 334 -44.45 41.76 -50.77
CA LEU A 334 -45.73 41.07 -50.62
C LEU A 334 -45.64 39.93 -49.60
N ALA A 335 -44.59 39.10 -49.67
CA ALA A 335 -44.35 38.03 -48.70
C ALA A 335 -44.15 38.58 -47.27
N LEU A 336 -43.37 39.66 -47.11
CA LEU A 336 -43.16 40.28 -45.80
C LEU A 336 -44.41 41.00 -45.26
N VAL A 337 -45.29 41.54 -46.10
CA VAL A 337 -46.50 42.25 -45.63
C VAL A 337 -47.67 41.30 -45.42
N VAL A 338 -47.75 40.18 -46.16
CA VAL A 338 -48.88 39.24 -46.05
C VAL A 338 -48.52 38.02 -45.19
N VAL A 339 -47.43 37.33 -45.51
CA VAL A 339 -47.10 36.04 -44.87
C VAL A 339 -46.52 36.25 -43.48
N PHE A 340 -45.61 37.22 -43.31
CA PHE A 340 -44.94 37.43 -42.02
C PHE A 340 -45.92 37.81 -40.88
N PRO A 341 -46.90 38.73 -41.04
CA PRO A 341 -47.87 39.02 -39.99
C PRO A 341 -48.73 37.80 -39.62
N LEU A 342 -49.15 36.99 -40.60
CA LEU A 342 -49.92 35.77 -40.36
C LEU A 342 -49.13 34.76 -39.51
N ILE A 343 -47.84 34.58 -39.82
CA ILE A 343 -46.96 33.71 -39.03
C ILE A 343 -46.75 34.30 -37.62
N CYS A 344 -46.47 35.59 -37.49
CA CYS A 344 -46.27 36.23 -36.19
C CYS A 344 -47.51 36.12 -35.29
N LEU A 345 -48.71 36.34 -35.85
CA LEU A 345 -49.98 36.21 -35.14
C LEU A 345 -50.24 34.75 -34.73
N SER A 346 -50.15 33.80 -35.66
CA SER A 346 -50.40 32.38 -35.37
C SER A 346 -49.44 31.81 -34.33
N VAL A 347 -48.14 32.07 -34.47
CA VAL A 347 -47.11 31.59 -33.53
C VAL A 347 -47.30 32.20 -32.14
N SER A 348 -47.60 33.50 -32.05
CA SER A 348 -47.77 34.18 -30.76
C SER A 348 -49.10 33.80 -30.08
N LEU A 349 -50.18 33.59 -30.84
CA LEU A 349 -51.46 33.13 -30.30
C LEU A 349 -51.36 31.70 -29.79
N LEU A 350 -50.75 30.80 -30.58
CA LEU A 350 -50.54 29.42 -30.18
C LEU A 350 -49.62 29.33 -28.95
N SER A 351 -48.53 30.12 -28.91
CA SER A 351 -47.64 30.12 -27.76
C SER A 351 -48.33 30.64 -26.50
N LEU A 352 -49.13 31.71 -26.60
CA LEU A 352 -49.89 32.24 -25.46
C LEU A 352 -50.94 31.22 -24.97
N PHE A 353 -51.60 30.52 -25.87
CA PHE A 353 -52.53 29.44 -25.52
C PHE A 353 -51.83 28.30 -24.76
N ILE A 354 -50.66 27.86 -25.23
CA ILE A 354 -49.84 26.85 -24.53
C ILE A 354 -49.39 27.36 -23.16
N ALA A 355 -49.05 28.65 -23.04
CA ALA A 355 -48.62 29.26 -21.79
C ALA A 355 -49.75 29.32 -20.75
N ILE A 356 -50.97 29.71 -21.15
CA ILE A 356 -52.13 29.77 -20.25
C ILE A 356 -52.52 28.36 -19.76
N THR A 357 -52.45 27.38 -20.66
CA THR A 357 -52.78 25.99 -20.33
C THR A 357 -51.66 25.24 -19.59
N ALA A 358 -50.46 25.84 -19.43
CA ALA A 358 -49.28 25.23 -18.82
C ALA A 358 -49.54 24.64 -17.43
N LEU A 359 -50.32 25.32 -16.59
CA LEU A 359 -50.64 24.83 -15.25
C LEU A 359 -51.48 23.55 -15.25
N ILE A 360 -52.19 23.25 -16.34
CA ILE A 360 -53.04 22.07 -16.46
C ILE A 360 -52.25 20.89 -17.03
N TRP A 361 -51.52 21.09 -18.12
CA TRP A 361 -50.83 19.98 -18.80
C TRP A 361 -49.46 19.64 -18.20
N MET A 362 -48.76 20.59 -17.57
CA MET A 362 -47.44 20.31 -16.97
C MET A 362 -47.48 19.28 -15.83
N PRO A 363 -48.44 19.33 -14.88
CA PRO A 363 -48.58 18.28 -13.87
C PRO A 363 -48.76 16.90 -14.50
N ILE A 364 -49.53 16.79 -15.60
CA ILE A 364 -49.76 15.52 -16.29
C ILE A 364 -48.46 15.01 -16.91
N VAL A 365 -47.70 15.88 -17.58
CA VAL A 365 -46.41 15.51 -18.18
C VAL A 365 -45.41 15.06 -17.10
N VAL A 366 -45.33 15.79 -15.98
CA VAL A 366 -44.45 15.44 -14.87
C VAL A 366 -44.92 14.15 -14.18
N LEU A 367 -46.22 13.90 -14.10
CA LEU A 367 -46.77 12.66 -13.57
C LEU A 367 -46.42 11.46 -14.47
N CYS A 368 -46.60 11.58 -15.78
CA CYS A 368 -46.17 10.57 -16.74
C CYS A 368 -44.67 10.29 -16.62
N LEU A 369 -43.85 11.34 -16.48
CA LEU A 369 -42.41 11.19 -16.21
C LEU A 369 -42.16 10.49 -14.88
N HIS A 370 -42.88 10.83 -13.81
CA HIS A 370 -42.73 10.22 -12.50
C HIS A 370 -43.08 8.72 -12.53
N LEU A 371 -44.18 8.36 -13.18
CA LEU A 371 -44.57 6.97 -13.41
C LEU A 371 -43.53 6.24 -14.27
N GLY A 372 -43.03 6.88 -15.33
CA GLY A 372 -41.95 6.33 -16.15
C GLY A 372 -40.65 6.11 -15.37
N MET A 373 -40.31 7.01 -14.45
CA MET A 373 -39.13 6.85 -13.59
C MET A 373 -39.27 5.71 -12.58
N ILE A 374 -40.49 5.51 -12.09
CA ILE A 374 -40.83 4.42 -11.17
C ILE A 374 -40.76 3.07 -11.89
N LEU A 375 -41.27 3.00 -13.12
CA LEU A 375 -41.44 1.75 -13.87
C LEU A 375 -40.20 1.33 -14.65
N PHE A 376 -39.56 2.26 -15.38
CA PHE A 376 -38.53 1.92 -16.36
C PHE A 376 -37.13 2.38 -15.94
N TRP A 377 -36.96 3.66 -15.59
CA TRP A 377 -35.65 4.27 -15.31
C TRP A 377 -35.70 5.34 -14.22
N ASP A 378 -35.09 5.07 -13.07
CA ASP A 378 -34.99 6.04 -11.97
C ASP A 378 -33.87 7.08 -12.20
N LEU A 379 -34.24 8.23 -12.79
CA LEU A 379 -33.33 9.38 -12.99
C LEU A 379 -32.89 10.02 -11.67
N ASP A 380 -33.74 9.91 -10.65
CA ASP A 380 -33.55 10.51 -9.33
C ASP A 380 -32.82 9.56 -8.37
N CYS A 381 -32.28 8.45 -8.85
CA CYS A 381 -31.56 7.47 -8.04
C CYS A 381 -30.43 8.17 -7.24
N PRO A 382 -30.41 8.04 -5.90
CA PRO A 382 -29.41 8.70 -5.06
C PRO A 382 -28.07 7.97 -5.01
N VAL A 383 -28.05 6.66 -5.28
CA VAL A 383 -26.88 5.80 -5.12
C VAL A 383 -26.46 5.26 -6.49
N PRO A 384 -25.24 5.57 -6.98
CA PRO A 384 -24.81 5.18 -8.33
C PRO A 384 -24.56 3.67 -8.47
N SER A 385 -24.35 2.93 -7.37
CA SER A 385 -24.09 1.48 -7.39
C SER A 385 -25.35 0.63 -7.55
N ARG A 386 -26.55 1.20 -7.33
CA ARG A 386 -27.80 0.46 -7.54
C ARG A 386 -28.20 0.51 -9.02
N PRO A 387 -28.73 -0.59 -9.57
CA PRO A 387 -29.28 -0.57 -10.92
C PRO A 387 -30.41 0.46 -11.01
N ARG A 388 -30.40 1.25 -12.09
CA ARG A 388 -31.37 2.33 -12.32
C ARG A 388 -32.64 1.84 -13.02
N TYR A 389 -32.63 0.60 -13.50
CA TYR A 389 -33.69 0.04 -14.32
C TYR A 389 -34.67 -0.78 -13.48
N LEU A 390 -35.96 -0.70 -13.80
CA LEU A 390 -37.03 -1.56 -13.25
C LEU A 390 -37.02 -1.66 -11.70
N VAL A 391 -36.88 -0.53 -11.01
CA VAL A 391 -36.65 -0.47 -9.56
C VAL A 391 -37.78 -1.15 -8.75
N ILE A 392 -39.04 -0.95 -9.12
CA ILE A 392 -40.17 -1.62 -8.46
C ILE A 392 -40.15 -3.13 -8.70
N LEU A 393 -39.87 -3.56 -9.93
CA LEU A 393 -39.87 -4.97 -10.28
C LEU A 393 -38.78 -5.71 -9.51
N GLN A 394 -37.59 -5.11 -9.41
CA GLN A 394 -36.51 -5.64 -8.58
C GLN A 394 -36.90 -5.67 -7.10
N ALA A 395 -37.44 -4.58 -6.55
CA ALA A 395 -37.84 -4.56 -5.15
C ALA A 395 -38.92 -5.62 -4.82
N LEU A 396 -39.91 -5.79 -5.70
CA LEU A 396 -40.99 -6.76 -5.50
C LEU A 396 -40.51 -8.21 -5.70
N LEU A 397 -39.84 -8.51 -6.82
CA LEU A 397 -39.45 -9.87 -7.15
C LEU A 397 -38.22 -10.33 -6.37
N TRP A 398 -37.18 -9.51 -6.31
CA TRP A 398 -35.90 -9.89 -5.73
C TRP A 398 -35.87 -9.65 -4.22
N ASP A 399 -36.12 -8.40 -3.78
CA ASP A 399 -35.96 -8.07 -2.35
C ASP A 399 -37.10 -8.67 -1.51
N ILE A 400 -38.35 -8.53 -1.94
CA ILE A 400 -39.51 -9.08 -1.21
C ILE A 400 -39.72 -10.56 -1.54
N GLY A 401 -39.76 -10.92 -2.83
CA GLY A 401 -40.00 -12.28 -3.26
C GLY A 401 -38.86 -13.23 -2.88
N VAL A 402 -37.68 -13.05 -3.46
CA VAL A 402 -36.55 -13.98 -3.29
C VAL A 402 -35.95 -13.86 -1.88
N LEU A 403 -35.49 -12.68 -1.48
CA LEU A 403 -34.81 -12.48 -0.19
C LEU A 403 -35.78 -12.51 0.99
N GLY A 404 -36.99 -11.95 0.81
CA GLY A 404 -37.98 -11.87 1.88
C GLY A 404 -38.77 -13.15 2.13
N LEU A 405 -39.19 -13.89 1.08
CA LEU A 405 -40.05 -15.07 1.22
C LEU A 405 -39.31 -16.38 0.93
N VAL A 406 -38.62 -16.48 -0.21
CA VAL A 406 -37.99 -17.74 -0.63
C VAL A 406 -36.79 -18.09 0.25
N GLN A 407 -35.93 -17.12 0.56
CA GLN A 407 -34.73 -17.33 1.35
C GLN A 407 -35.01 -17.89 2.76
N PRO A 408 -35.94 -17.35 3.58
CA PRO A 408 -36.22 -17.92 4.89
C PRO A 408 -36.86 -19.32 4.79
N VAL A 409 -37.72 -19.58 3.80
CA VAL A 409 -38.28 -20.92 3.57
C VAL A 409 -37.18 -21.91 3.18
N ALA A 410 -36.29 -21.52 2.27
CA ALA A 410 -35.14 -22.34 1.89
C ALA A 410 -34.21 -22.58 3.07
N ALA A 411 -33.92 -21.57 3.88
CA ALA A 411 -33.11 -21.71 5.09
C ALA A 411 -33.76 -22.68 6.10
N LEU A 412 -35.07 -22.63 6.26
CA LEU A 412 -35.82 -23.56 7.10
C LEU A 412 -35.73 -25.00 6.57
N ILE A 413 -35.89 -25.20 5.26
CA ILE A 413 -35.74 -26.52 4.61
C ILE A 413 -34.32 -27.05 4.79
N VAL A 414 -33.29 -26.21 4.59
CA VAL A 414 -31.90 -26.60 4.79
C VAL A 414 -31.68 -27.03 6.25
N ALA A 415 -32.18 -26.23 7.21
CA ALA A 415 -31.99 -26.50 8.63
C ALA A 415 -32.76 -27.75 9.11
N LEU A 416 -34.01 -27.94 8.69
CA LEU A 416 -34.90 -29.00 9.19
C LEU A 416 -34.84 -30.30 8.40
N VAL A 417 -34.40 -30.27 7.13
CA VAL A 417 -34.42 -31.45 6.26
C VAL A 417 -32.99 -31.83 5.86
N ILE A 418 -32.27 -30.93 5.21
CA ILE A 418 -30.97 -31.25 4.59
C ILE A 418 -29.91 -31.53 5.66
N CYS A 419 -29.76 -30.64 6.65
CA CYS A 419 -28.82 -30.82 7.74
C CYS A 419 -29.03 -32.14 8.52
N PRO A 420 -30.24 -32.49 8.99
CA PRO A 420 -30.46 -33.75 9.70
C PRO A 420 -30.30 -34.99 8.82
N LEU A 421 -30.67 -34.94 7.54
CA LEU A 421 -30.37 -36.03 6.59
C LEU A 421 -28.87 -36.24 6.46
N MET A 422 -28.10 -35.17 6.28
CA MET A 422 -26.64 -35.26 6.16
C MET A 422 -26.01 -35.76 7.46
N THR A 423 -26.43 -35.30 8.64
CA THR A 423 -25.90 -35.81 9.91
C THR A 423 -26.25 -37.28 10.13
N LEU A 424 -27.45 -37.73 9.74
CA LEU A 424 -27.84 -39.14 9.79
C LEU A 424 -26.98 -40.01 8.87
N THR A 425 -26.71 -39.55 7.64
CA THR A 425 -25.82 -40.29 6.71
C THR A 425 -24.39 -40.39 7.24
N VAL A 426 -23.85 -39.31 7.81
CA VAL A 426 -22.51 -39.34 8.42
C VAL A 426 -22.49 -40.26 9.65
N ALA A 427 -23.51 -40.19 10.51
CA ALA A 427 -23.61 -41.03 11.69
C ALA A 427 -23.68 -42.53 11.33
N THR A 428 -24.50 -42.89 10.33
CA THR A 428 -24.61 -44.28 9.86
C THR A 428 -23.29 -44.81 9.29
N VAL A 429 -22.58 -44.02 8.48
CA VAL A 429 -21.25 -44.39 7.96
C VAL A 429 -20.23 -44.56 9.09
N CYS A 430 -20.22 -43.66 10.08
CA CYS A 430 -19.32 -43.76 11.23
C CYS A 430 -19.59 -45.01 12.08
N VAL A 431 -20.86 -45.30 12.37
CA VAL A 431 -21.26 -46.51 13.11
C VAL A 431 -20.87 -47.77 12.34
N LEU A 432 -21.14 -47.82 11.04
CA LEU A 432 -20.77 -48.95 10.18
C LEU A 432 -19.25 -49.15 10.17
N ARG A 433 -18.47 -48.08 10.00
CA ARG A 433 -17.00 -48.14 10.02
C ARG A 433 -16.47 -48.62 11.36
N TYR A 434 -17.06 -48.18 12.47
CA TYR A 434 -16.68 -48.63 13.81
C TYR A 434 -16.90 -50.14 13.97
N TRP A 435 -18.09 -50.64 13.61
CA TRP A 435 -18.40 -52.07 13.70
C TRP A 435 -17.54 -52.91 12.76
N LEU A 436 -17.30 -52.46 11.53
CA LEU A 436 -16.41 -53.16 10.59
C LEU A 436 -14.98 -53.22 11.11
N ARG A 437 -14.47 -52.15 11.72
CA ARG A 437 -13.14 -52.15 12.33
C ARG A 437 -13.08 -53.06 13.55
N LEU A 438 -14.09 -53.01 14.41
CA LEU A 438 -14.17 -53.89 15.58
C LEU A 438 -14.22 -55.37 15.16
N ALA A 439 -15.01 -55.69 14.14
CA ALA A 439 -15.09 -57.02 13.55
C ALA A 439 -13.76 -57.44 12.92
N TYR A 440 -13.10 -56.54 12.18
CA TYR A 440 -11.79 -56.79 11.58
C TYR A 440 -10.72 -57.06 12.64
N ASP A 441 -10.64 -56.22 13.68
CA ASP A 441 -9.66 -56.37 14.77
C ASP A 441 -9.93 -57.65 15.57
N ALA A 442 -11.20 -57.99 15.84
CA ALA A 442 -11.58 -59.24 16.48
C ALA A 442 -11.22 -60.47 15.62
N LEU A 443 -11.50 -60.42 14.31
CA LEU A 443 -11.13 -61.46 13.35
C LEU A 443 -9.61 -61.62 13.27
N MET A 444 -8.87 -60.52 13.09
CA MET A 444 -7.40 -60.53 13.03
C MET A 444 -6.78 -61.09 14.31
N PHE A 445 -7.28 -60.67 15.48
CA PHE A 445 -6.76 -61.12 16.75
C PHE A 445 -7.04 -62.62 17.00
N HIS A 446 -8.29 -63.06 16.83
CA HIS A 446 -8.68 -64.44 17.16
C HIS A 446 -8.26 -65.47 16.11
N LEU A 447 -8.18 -65.09 14.82
CA LEU A 447 -7.84 -66.02 13.74
C LEU A 447 -6.34 -66.04 13.43
N LEU A 448 -5.68 -64.88 13.39
CA LEU A 448 -4.30 -64.77 12.88
C LEU A 448 -3.29 -64.56 14.01
N ILE A 449 -3.47 -63.52 14.84
CA ILE A 449 -2.43 -63.12 15.81
C ILE A 449 -2.34 -64.13 16.96
N LYS A 450 -3.45 -64.49 17.60
CA LYS A 450 -3.45 -65.40 18.77
C LYS A 450 -2.89 -66.79 18.48
N LYS A 451 -3.02 -67.28 17.25
CA LYS A 451 -2.62 -68.65 16.87
C LYS A 451 -1.30 -68.74 16.09
N ARG A 452 -0.81 -67.65 15.46
CA ARG A 452 0.35 -67.70 14.55
C ARG A 452 1.45 -66.67 14.79
N ALA A 453 1.27 -65.68 15.67
CA ALA A 453 2.30 -64.66 15.86
C ALA A 453 3.48 -65.15 16.72
N ARG A 454 4.70 -65.02 16.20
CA ARG A 454 5.99 -65.14 16.92
C ARG A 454 6.79 -63.84 16.73
N VAL A 455 7.68 -63.53 17.67
CA VAL A 455 8.54 -62.34 17.60
C VAL A 455 9.55 -62.50 16.45
N PRO A 456 9.56 -61.61 15.43
CA PRO A 456 10.47 -61.72 14.30
C PRO A 456 11.89 -61.24 14.64
N ALA A 457 12.89 -61.89 14.02
CA ALA A 457 14.30 -61.57 14.22
C ALA A 457 14.78 -60.34 13.42
N CYS A 458 14.07 -59.96 12.35
CA CYS A 458 14.42 -58.83 11.48
C CYS A 458 13.15 -58.05 11.06
N ASP A 459 13.32 -56.79 10.67
CA ASP A 459 12.25 -55.94 10.16
C ASP A 459 11.78 -56.42 8.78
N GLY A 460 10.47 -56.56 8.61
CA GLY A 460 9.83 -56.89 7.34
C GLY A 460 8.87 -55.80 6.89
N LEU A 461 8.36 -55.93 5.66
CA LEU A 461 7.44 -54.96 5.05
C LEU A 461 6.09 -54.83 5.78
N LEU A 462 5.70 -55.86 6.56
CA LEU A 462 4.45 -55.94 7.32
C LEU A 462 4.60 -55.68 8.83
N ILE A 463 5.79 -55.86 9.40
CA ILE A 463 6.04 -55.74 10.85
C ILE A 463 7.43 -55.14 11.05
N LYS A 464 7.52 -54.02 11.77
CA LYS A 464 8.76 -53.30 12.09
C LYS A 464 9.00 -53.32 13.59
N ARG A 465 10.23 -53.64 14.01
CA ARG A 465 10.67 -53.67 15.40
C ARG A 465 10.99 -52.24 15.86
N ILE A 466 10.36 -51.83 16.96
CA ILE A 466 10.43 -50.45 17.47
C ILE A 466 11.45 -50.33 18.64
N ALA A 467 11.98 -51.47 19.15
CA ALA A 467 13.02 -51.49 20.19
C ALA A 467 13.88 -52.78 20.18
N GLY A 468 15.20 -52.62 20.41
CA GLY A 468 16.20 -53.70 20.55
C GLY A 468 17.64 -53.22 20.28
N PRO A 469 18.69 -53.97 20.70
CA PRO A 469 20.08 -53.61 20.45
C PRO A 469 20.41 -53.62 18.94
N GLY A 470 21.12 -52.58 18.45
CA GLY A 470 21.50 -52.41 17.04
C GLY A 470 20.62 -51.45 16.20
N LEU A 471 19.77 -50.64 16.84
CA LEU A 471 18.79 -49.78 16.16
C LEU A 471 18.99 -48.25 16.38
N THR A 472 20.03 -47.82 17.08
CA THR A 472 20.32 -46.39 17.29
C THR A 472 21.14 -45.84 16.12
N SER A 473 20.63 -44.81 15.46
CA SER A 473 21.25 -44.08 14.33
C SER A 473 22.51 -43.27 14.68
N ASP A 474 22.92 -43.31 15.95
CA ASP A 474 23.95 -42.43 16.50
C ASP A 474 25.25 -43.23 16.69
N TYR A 475 25.98 -43.36 15.58
CA TYR A 475 27.35 -43.86 15.57
C TYR A 475 28.33 -42.70 15.35
N TYR A 476 29.51 -42.81 15.97
CA TYR A 476 30.60 -41.84 15.87
C TYR A 476 31.82 -42.44 15.15
N TYR A 477 32.67 -41.56 14.61
CA TYR A 477 33.93 -41.96 14.00
C TYR A 477 35.12 -41.55 14.88
N GLN A 478 36.00 -42.50 15.19
CA GLN A 478 37.22 -42.28 15.96
C GLN A 478 38.41 -42.05 15.03
N ILE A 479 39.03 -40.88 15.12
CA ILE A 479 40.31 -40.57 14.44
C ILE A 479 41.50 -40.73 15.37
N LYS A 480 42.72 -40.70 14.82
CA LYS A 480 43.96 -40.68 15.60
C LYS A 480 44.43 -39.23 15.86
N PRO A 481 45.17 -38.94 16.95
CA PRO A 481 45.64 -37.58 17.24
C PRO A 481 46.56 -37.03 16.14
N GLU A 482 47.32 -37.88 15.43
CA GLU A 482 48.17 -37.46 14.31
C GLU A 482 47.36 -36.90 13.13
N GLN A 483 46.19 -37.49 12.85
CA GLN A 483 45.29 -37.01 11.80
C GLN A 483 44.66 -35.67 12.18
N ALA A 484 44.34 -35.48 13.47
CA ALA A 484 43.83 -34.21 13.98
C ALA A 484 44.88 -33.09 13.85
N LEU A 485 46.14 -33.37 14.22
CA LEU A 485 47.24 -32.41 14.10
C LEU A 485 47.59 -32.08 12.64
N ALA A 486 47.52 -33.06 11.73
CA ALA A 486 47.69 -32.82 10.30
C ALA A 486 46.61 -31.88 9.74
N ALA A 487 45.35 -32.10 10.12
CA ALA A 487 44.24 -31.22 9.74
C ALA A 487 44.39 -29.81 10.35
N PHE A 488 44.94 -29.74 11.57
CA PHE A 488 45.23 -28.48 12.25
C PHE A 488 46.31 -27.66 11.52
N GLU A 489 47.43 -28.28 11.13
CA GLU A 489 48.49 -27.62 10.34
C GLU A 489 47.95 -27.15 8.98
N ALA A 490 47.16 -27.97 8.31
CA ALA A 490 46.53 -27.60 7.03
C ALA A 490 45.62 -26.37 7.17
N LYS A 491 44.90 -26.23 8.30
CA LYS A 491 44.07 -25.06 8.57
C LYS A 491 44.90 -23.80 8.82
N LEU A 492 46.00 -23.91 9.56
CA LEU A 492 46.92 -22.78 9.76
C LEU A 492 47.53 -22.31 8.42
N GLU A 493 47.92 -23.25 7.56
CA GLU A 493 48.42 -22.94 6.22
C GLU A 493 47.33 -22.27 5.37
N LEU A 494 46.07 -22.68 5.47
CA LEU A 494 44.95 -22.03 4.76
C LEU A 494 44.76 -20.57 5.19
N ASP A 495 44.90 -20.28 6.48
CA ASP A 495 44.79 -18.93 7.02
C ASP A 495 46.00 -18.07 6.59
N GLU A 496 47.20 -18.65 6.56
CA GLU A 496 48.39 -18.01 5.99
C GLU A 496 48.20 -17.71 4.49
N LEU A 497 47.67 -18.65 3.71
CA LEU A 497 47.36 -18.46 2.29
C LEU A 497 46.34 -17.35 2.06
N ALA A 498 45.35 -17.20 2.94
CA ALA A 498 44.38 -16.11 2.87
C ALA A 498 45.05 -14.74 3.12
N SER A 499 45.94 -14.67 4.11
CA SER A 499 46.74 -13.46 4.37
C SER A 499 47.67 -13.13 3.20
N TYR A 500 48.32 -14.15 2.62
CA TYR A 500 49.18 -14.02 1.47
C TYR A 500 48.42 -13.54 0.23
N GLN A 501 47.21 -14.07 -0.01
CA GLN A 501 46.34 -13.63 -1.09
C GLN A 501 46.10 -12.12 -0.97
N HIS A 502 45.66 -11.65 0.19
CA HIS A 502 45.35 -10.24 0.40
C HIS A 502 46.56 -9.34 0.18
N GLN A 503 47.71 -9.71 0.76
CA GLN A 503 48.95 -8.95 0.60
C GLN A 503 49.43 -8.92 -0.87
N MET A 504 49.29 -10.04 -1.60
CA MET A 504 49.75 -10.13 -2.97
C MET A 504 48.82 -9.40 -3.95
N GLU A 505 47.50 -9.48 -3.74
CA GLU A 505 46.52 -8.70 -4.51
C GLU A 505 46.77 -7.19 -4.38
N GLN A 506 47.03 -6.73 -3.15
CA GLN A 506 47.40 -5.34 -2.92
C GLN A 506 48.66 -4.95 -3.70
N LYS A 507 49.72 -5.78 -3.65
CA LYS A 507 50.96 -5.54 -4.39
C LYS A 507 50.76 -5.53 -5.91
N ILE A 508 49.93 -6.44 -6.45
CA ILE A 508 49.63 -6.51 -7.89
C ILE A 508 48.84 -5.27 -8.35
N LEU A 509 47.90 -4.79 -7.54
CA LEU A 509 47.05 -3.65 -7.87
C LEU A 509 47.69 -2.28 -7.56
N GLN A 510 48.75 -2.23 -6.77
CA GLN A 510 49.42 -0.99 -6.37
C GLN A 510 49.82 -0.10 -7.58
N PRO A 511 50.47 -0.62 -8.65
CA PRO A 511 50.86 0.21 -9.79
C PRO A 511 49.68 0.85 -10.52
N GLN A 512 48.51 0.17 -10.56
CA GLN A 512 47.29 0.74 -11.14
C GLN A 512 46.75 1.90 -10.31
N LYS A 513 46.76 1.74 -8.97
CA LYS A 513 46.36 2.78 -8.03
C LYS A 513 47.29 3.98 -8.15
N ASP A 514 48.60 3.75 -8.14
CA ASP A 514 49.61 4.81 -8.29
C ASP A 514 49.46 5.55 -9.62
N PHE A 515 49.20 4.83 -10.72
CA PHE A 515 48.95 5.45 -12.03
C PHE A 515 47.65 6.28 -12.05
N SER A 516 46.57 5.77 -11.45
CA SER A 516 45.31 6.50 -11.35
C SER A 516 45.44 7.77 -10.50
N GLN A 517 46.14 7.68 -9.36
CA GLN A 517 46.44 8.82 -8.48
C GLN A 517 47.33 9.84 -9.18
N PHE A 518 48.33 9.41 -9.96
CA PHE A 518 49.16 10.31 -10.77
C PHE A 518 48.30 11.08 -11.79
N VAL A 519 47.40 10.41 -12.51
CA VAL A 519 46.54 11.06 -13.50
C VAL A 519 45.57 12.03 -12.84
N GLU A 520 44.98 11.65 -11.71
CA GLU A 520 44.09 12.53 -10.92
C GLU A 520 44.84 13.75 -10.39
N ALA A 521 46.04 13.58 -9.84
CA ALA A 521 46.86 14.67 -9.32
C ALA A 521 47.33 15.64 -10.42
N CYS A 522 47.71 15.13 -11.60
CA CYS A 522 48.23 15.96 -12.69
C CYS A 522 47.12 16.57 -13.57
N PHE A 523 46.00 15.88 -13.78
CA PHE A 523 44.99 16.25 -14.78
C PHE A 523 43.57 16.46 -14.21
N GLY A 524 43.33 16.13 -12.94
CA GLY A 524 42.06 16.36 -12.25
C GLY A 524 41.57 17.82 -12.27
N PRO A 525 42.43 18.85 -12.11
CA PRO A 525 42.03 20.26 -12.22
C PRO A 525 41.46 20.65 -13.60
N PHE A 526 41.76 19.86 -14.63
CA PHE A 526 41.31 20.10 -16.01
C PHE A 526 40.08 19.28 -16.39
N SER A 527 39.41 18.64 -15.42
CA SER A 527 38.27 17.73 -15.66
C SER A 527 38.57 16.58 -16.64
N ALA A 528 39.86 16.27 -16.84
CA ALA A 528 40.28 15.17 -17.68
C ALA A 528 40.13 13.86 -16.90
N THR A 529 39.49 12.88 -17.51
CA THR A 529 39.28 11.56 -16.91
C THR A 529 40.26 10.54 -17.50
N LEU A 530 40.58 9.52 -16.71
CA LEU A 530 41.46 8.44 -17.12
C LEU A 530 40.85 7.69 -18.33
N ALA A 531 41.47 7.83 -19.50
CA ALA A 531 41.07 7.12 -20.69
C ALA A 531 41.43 5.63 -20.57
N ARG A 532 40.45 4.73 -20.73
CA ARG A 532 40.64 3.26 -20.75
C ARG A 532 41.24 2.75 -22.06
N THR A 533 42.27 3.43 -22.55
CA THR A 533 42.96 3.17 -23.82
C THR A 533 44.44 3.47 -23.68
N GLY A 534 45.30 2.76 -24.41
CA GLY A 534 46.76 2.97 -24.35
C GLY A 534 47.43 2.25 -23.17
N PRO A 535 48.47 2.83 -22.54
CA PRO A 535 49.34 2.14 -21.57
C PRO A 535 48.59 1.68 -20.31
N TYR A 536 47.57 2.42 -19.88
CA TYR A 536 46.74 2.01 -18.74
C TYR A 536 46.00 0.69 -19.01
N LYS A 537 45.53 0.46 -20.25
CA LYS A 537 44.87 -0.79 -20.62
C LYS A 537 45.84 -1.99 -20.66
N VAL A 538 47.11 -1.74 -20.96
CA VAL A 538 48.16 -2.78 -20.91
C VAL A 538 48.45 -3.14 -19.46
N LEU A 539 48.62 -2.15 -18.59
CA LEU A 539 48.78 -2.35 -17.15
C LEU A 539 47.56 -3.03 -16.50
N GLU A 540 46.36 -2.68 -16.96
CA GLU A 540 45.11 -3.32 -16.53
C GLU A 540 45.11 -4.81 -16.86
N ARG A 541 45.50 -5.14 -18.09
CA ARG A 541 45.61 -6.52 -18.56
C ARG A 541 46.69 -7.32 -17.83
N GLU A 542 47.88 -6.75 -17.64
CA GLU A 542 48.99 -7.42 -16.94
C GLU A 542 48.64 -7.74 -15.49
N ALA A 543 48.00 -6.81 -14.78
CA ALA A 543 47.56 -7.07 -13.41
C ALA A 543 46.45 -8.12 -13.37
N GLN A 544 45.53 -8.12 -14.34
CA GLN A 544 44.50 -9.16 -14.46
C GLN A 544 45.13 -10.53 -14.71
N ASP A 545 46.11 -10.63 -15.61
CA ASP A 545 46.83 -11.88 -15.88
C ASP A 545 47.56 -12.38 -14.61
N LEU A 546 48.23 -11.48 -13.86
CA LEU A 546 48.87 -11.82 -12.59
C LEU A 546 47.87 -12.26 -11.51
N LEU A 547 46.72 -11.57 -11.41
CA LEU A 547 45.65 -11.97 -10.49
C LEU A 547 45.11 -13.34 -10.85
N THR A 548 44.87 -13.65 -12.14
CA THR A 548 44.39 -14.99 -12.53
C THR A 548 45.40 -16.08 -12.19
N SER A 549 46.69 -15.86 -12.45
CA SER A 549 47.76 -16.80 -12.06
C SER A 549 47.86 -16.97 -10.54
N LEU A 550 47.68 -15.89 -9.76
CA LEU A 550 47.67 -15.95 -8.30
C LEU A 550 46.52 -16.83 -7.82
N HIS A 551 45.30 -16.55 -8.27
CA HIS A 551 44.10 -17.32 -7.90
C HIS A 551 44.23 -18.79 -8.30
N GLU A 552 44.71 -19.10 -9.50
CA GLU A 552 44.88 -20.50 -9.95
C GLU A 552 45.84 -21.28 -9.04
N LYS A 553 46.98 -20.68 -8.66
CA LYS A 553 47.96 -21.32 -7.76
C LYS A 553 47.40 -21.48 -6.35
N LEU A 554 46.72 -20.46 -5.82
CA LEU A 554 46.09 -20.51 -4.50
C LEU A 554 44.96 -21.54 -4.45
N ASP A 555 44.09 -21.58 -5.44
CA ASP A 555 42.98 -22.53 -5.50
C ASP A 555 43.46 -23.96 -5.72
N LYS A 556 44.58 -24.15 -6.43
CA LYS A 556 45.25 -25.46 -6.48
C LYS A 556 45.71 -25.89 -5.09
N ARG A 557 46.40 -25.02 -4.35
CA ARG A 557 46.88 -25.33 -2.99
C ARG A 557 45.75 -25.52 -1.98
N ARG A 558 44.69 -24.70 -2.03
CA ARG A 558 43.48 -24.85 -1.20
C ARG A 558 42.80 -26.19 -1.40
N ARG A 559 42.74 -26.69 -2.65
CA ARG A 559 42.20 -28.01 -2.95
C ARG A 559 43.05 -29.12 -2.32
N GLU A 560 44.37 -29.02 -2.39
CA GLU A 560 45.31 -29.96 -1.78
C GLU A 560 45.18 -30.01 -0.24
N LEU A 561 44.92 -28.87 0.41
CA LEU A 561 44.78 -28.74 1.87
C LEU A 561 43.39 -29.09 2.41
N SER A 562 42.41 -29.29 1.55
CA SER A 562 41.04 -29.57 1.98
C SER A 562 40.90 -31.00 2.53
N CYS A 563 40.24 -31.16 3.68
CA CYS A 563 40.06 -32.47 4.33
C CYS A 563 39.19 -33.47 3.55
N GLY A 564 38.50 -33.05 2.47
CA GLY A 564 37.68 -33.93 1.62
C GLY A 564 36.43 -34.56 2.27
N LEU A 565 36.25 -34.42 3.59
CA LEU A 565 35.13 -35.00 4.33
C LEU A 565 33.85 -34.17 4.21
N ALA A 566 32.71 -34.85 4.04
CA ALA A 566 31.39 -34.24 4.07
C ALA A 566 31.07 -33.66 5.46
N PRO A 567 30.33 -32.53 5.56
CA PRO A 567 30.05 -31.86 6.83
C PRO A 567 29.29 -32.75 7.84
N THR A 568 28.46 -33.68 7.35
CA THR A 568 27.75 -34.68 8.19
C THR A 568 28.68 -35.69 8.84
N VAL A 569 29.80 -36.01 8.19
CA VAL A 569 30.83 -36.91 8.75
C VAL A 569 31.71 -36.13 9.72
N ARG A 570 32.09 -34.90 9.37
CA ARG A 570 32.90 -34.02 10.24
C ARG A 570 32.25 -33.79 11.61
N ALA A 571 30.93 -33.61 11.63
CA ALA A 571 30.16 -33.45 12.87
C ALA A 571 30.19 -34.68 13.79
N LYS A 572 30.47 -35.88 13.24
CA LYS A 572 30.49 -37.15 13.98
C LYS A 572 31.90 -37.64 14.33
N LEU A 573 32.95 -36.88 14.01
CA LEU A 573 34.32 -37.21 14.36
C LEU A 573 34.57 -36.87 15.82
N LYS A 574 35.21 -37.79 16.55
CA LYS A 574 35.60 -37.57 17.94
C LYS A 574 36.93 -38.26 18.26
N LEU A 575 37.57 -37.80 19.33
CA LEU A 575 38.76 -38.41 19.92
C LEU A 575 38.42 -39.01 21.28
N ASN A 576 39.24 -39.97 21.72
CA ASN A 576 39.21 -40.41 23.11
C ASN A 576 39.67 -39.27 24.03
N ARG A 577 39.26 -39.31 25.30
CA ARG A 577 39.60 -38.26 26.29
C ARG A 577 41.09 -37.96 26.37
N LEU A 578 41.97 -38.96 26.32
CA LEU A 578 43.42 -38.77 26.39
C LEU A 578 43.96 -38.17 25.08
N ASP A 579 43.56 -38.72 23.94
CA ASP A 579 44.02 -38.27 22.62
C ASP A 579 43.58 -36.84 22.31
N LEU A 580 42.38 -36.44 22.74
CA LEU A 580 41.86 -35.08 22.59
C LEU A 580 42.73 -34.07 23.36
N LYS A 581 43.12 -34.39 24.60
CA LYS A 581 43.99 -33.53 25.40
C LYS A 581 45.35 -33.33 24.74
N ILE A 582 45.93 -34.41 24.22
CA ILE A 582 47.22 -34.37 23.51
C ILE A 582 47.10 -33.51 22.24
N ALA A 583 46.03 -33.67 21.46
CA ALA A 583 45.81 -32.91 20.24
C ALA A 583 45.63 -31.40 20.49
N ILE A 584 44.91 -31.01 21.55
CA ILE A 584 44.74 -29.59 21.93
C ILE A 584 46.06 -28.99 22.41
N GLN A 585 46.80 -29.69 23.27
CA GLN A 585 48.08 -29.21 23.80
C GLN A 585 49.12 -29.00 22.68
N GLN A 586 49.25 -29.97 21.78
CA GLN A 586 50.20 -29.87 20.66
C GLN A 586 49.74 -28.81 19.65
N GLY A 587 48.43 -28.67 19.40
CA GLY A 587 47.89 -27.58 18.57
C GLY A 587 48.17 -26.19 19.16
N ALA A 588 48.06 -26.04 20.48
CA ALA A 588 48.41 -24.80 21.17
C ALA A 588 49.90 -24.43 21.00
N LEU A 589 50.80 -25.41 21.17
CA LEU A 589 52.24 -25.21 20.96
C LEU A 589 52.59 -24.87 19.50
N MET A 590 51.87 -25.44 18.54
CA MET A 590 52.05 -25.10 17.12
C MET A 590 51.67 -23.63 16.86
N MET A 591 50.58 -23.14 17.43
CA MET A 591 50.18 -21.74 17.28
C MET A 591 51.08 -20.78 18.02
N GLU A 592 51.54 -21.13 19.23
CA GLU A 592 52.49 -20.32 19.98
C GLU A 592 53.79 -20.10 19.19
N ARG A 593 54.30 -21.15 18.52
CA ARG A 593 55.51 -21.05 17.67
C ARG A 593 55.32 -20.21 16.41
N LEU A 594 54.09 -20.12 15.90
CA LEU A 594 53.74 -19.36 14.70
C LEU A 594 53.31 -17.91 15.01
N GLY A 595 53.12 -17.57 16.30
CA GLY A 595 52.61 -16.28 16.77
C GLY A 595 53.59 -15.12 16.60
N ARG A 596 53.52 -14.44 15.45
CA ARG A 596 53.88 -13.02 15.33
C ARG A 596 52.69 -12.27 14.76
N TRP A 597 51.70 -11.97 15.61
CA TRP A 597 50.46 -11.32 15.18
C TRP A 597 50.49 -9.84 15.59
N SER A 598 50.25 -8.96 14.62
CA SER A 598 50.20 -7.51 14.86
C SER A 598 48.88 -7.13 15.55
N GLY A 599 48.95 -6.50 16.72
CA GLY A 599 47.77 -6.06 17.48
C GLY A 599 47.19 -7.15 18.39
N GLU A 600 47.96 -7.63 19.37
CA GLU A 600 47.59 -8.77 20.20
C GLU A 600 46.26 -8.58 20.95
N GLU A 601 46.02 -7.41 21.55
CA GLU A 601 44.81 -7.18 22.36
C GLU A 601 43.51 -7.23 21.54
N GLU A 602 43.48 -6.56 20.39
CA GLU A 602 42.32 -6.53 19.48
C GLU A 602 42.05 -7.93 18.87
N PHE A 603 43.12 -8.69 18.61
CA PHE A 603 42.99 -10.06 18.12
C PHE A 603 42.29 -10.97 19.13
N TRP A 604 42.73 -10.99 20.40
CA TRP A 604 42.15 -11.84 21.44
C TRP A 604 40.69 -11.45 21.75
N GLU A 605 40.39 -10.14 21.77
CA GLU A 605 39.01 -9.63 21.91
C GLU A 605 38.10 -10.09 20.76
N SER A 606 38.58 -10.04 19.51
CA SER A 606 37.79 -10.50 18.34
C SER A 606 37.39 -11.98 18.40
N LYS A 607 38.17 -12.80 19.13
CA LYS A 607 37.91 -14.23 19.33
C LYS A 607 37.14 -14.52 20.63
N GLY A 608 36.96 -13.50 21.48
CA GLY A 608 36.32 -13.62 22.79
C GLY A 608 37.10 -14.54 23.73
N LEU A 609 38.43 -14.47 23.68
CA LEU A 609 39.35 -15.23 24.51
C LEU A 609 40.23 -14.28 25.34
N PRO A 610 40.67 -14.69 26.55
CA PRO A 610 41.66 -13.91 27.29
C PRO A 610 43.02 -13.94 26.59
N ALA A 611 43.82 -12.90 26.80
CA ALA A 611 45.15 -12.80 26.21
C ALA A 611 46.02 -14.01 26.60
N HIS A 612 46.72 -14.58 25.60
CA HIS A 612 47.58 -15.77 25.73
C HIS A 612 46.86 -17.11 26.03
N ASP A 613 45.55 -17.23 25.82
CA ASP A 613 44.84 -18.51 25.92
C ASP A 613 44.99 -19.37 24.65
N TRP A 614 46.20 -19.91 24.45
CA TRP A 614 46.53 -20.78 23.31
C TRP A 614 45.70 -22.07 23.24
N PRO A 615 45.40 -22.77 24.36
CA PRO A 615 44.52 -23.94 24.33
C PRO A 615 43.07 -23.60 23.90
N GLY A 616 42.52 -22.49 24.39
CA GLY A 616 41.19 -22.02 23.98
C GLY A 616 41.13 -21.68 22.49
N LEU A 617 42.18 -21.03 21.96
CA LEU A 617 42.29 -20.72 20.54
C LEU A 617 42.43 -21.99 19.69
N ALA A 618 43.22 -22.98 20.14
CA ALA A 618 43.35 -24.27 19.46
C ALA A 618 41.99 -25.01 19.43
N GLY A 619 41.22 -24.93 20.51
CA GLY A 619 39.85 -25.43 20.57
C GLY A 619 38.94 -24.81 19.51
N LEU A 620 38.96 -23.47 19.35
CA LEU A 620 38.20 -22.77 18.31
C LEU A 620 38.59 -23.24 16.89
N VAL A 621 39.88 -23.38 16.63
CA VAL A 621 40.36 -23.88 15.33
C VAL A 621 39.88 -25.31 15.07
N TYR A 622 39.90 -26.20 16.08
CA TYR A 622 39.34 -27.55 15.93
C TYR A 622 37.81 -27.55 15.68
N THR A 623 37.06 -26.61 16.28
CA THR A 623 35.62 -26.48 16.00
C THR A 623 35.34 -26.03 14.57
N ASP A 624 36.21 -25.19 14.00
CA ASP A 624 36.09 -24.74 12.61
C ASP A 624 36.46 -25.86 11.62
N ILE A 625 37.42 -26.73 11.97
CA ILE A 625 37.84 -27.87 11.14
C ILE A 625 36.76 -28.96 11.10
N PHE A 626 36.24 -29.35 12.27
CA PHE A 626 35.36 -30.51 12.43
C PHE A 626 33.92 -30.12 12.79
N SER A 627 33.68 -29.77 14.05
CA SER A 627 32.41 -29.26 14.60
C SER A 627 32.58 -28.90 16.08
N LEU A 628 31.58 -28.24 16.66
CA LEU A 628 31.48 -28.03 18.11
C LEU A 628 31.51 -29.36 18.90
N ASP A 629 30.89 -30.41 18.35
CA ASP A 629 30.80 -31.73 19.01
C ASP A 629 32.15 -32.45 19.09
N PHE A 630 33.15 -32.06 18.29
CA PHE A 630 34.50 -32.63 18.32
C PHE A 630 35.18 -32.44 19.68
N LEU A 631 34.86 -31.35 20.38
CA LEU A 631 35.39 -31.05 21.71
C LEU A 631 34.81 -31.98 22.79
N THR A 632 33.74 -32.73 22.51
CA THR A 632 33.23 -33.74 23.44
C THR A 632 33.96 -35.08 23.25
N PRO A 633 34.60 -35.64 24.29
CA PRO A 633 35.27 -36.94 24.15
C PRO A 633 34.25 -38.06 23.92
N LEU A 634 34.70 -39.16 23.30
CA LEU A 634 33.90 -40.39 23.17
C LEU A 634 33.66 -41.05 24.54
N ASP A 635 32.42 -41.47 24.80
CA ASP A 635 32.08 -42.30 25.96
C ASP A 635 32.24 -43.79 25.63
N ASP A 636 32.52 -44.61 26.65
CA ASP A 636 32.75 -46.05 26.46
C ASP A 636 31.50 -46.83 25.98
N GLN A 637 30.31 -46.24 26.09
CA GLN A 637 29.05 -46.82 25.62
C GLN A 637 28.68 -46.44 24.17
N ASP A 638 29.45 -45.54 23.54
CA ASP A 638 29.17 -45.09 22.19
C ASP A 638 29.54 -46.13 21.12
N THR A 639 28.69 -46.26 20.10
CA THR A 639 29.02 -47.08 18.93
C THR A 639 30.03 -46.33 18.05
N LYS A 640 31.25 -46.89 17.90
CA LYS A 640 32.38 -46.22 17.23
C LYS A 640 33.00 -47.00 16.07
N PHE A 641 33.34 -46.30 15.01
CA PHE A 641 34.11 -46.81 13.86
C PHE A 641 35.46 -46.11 13.76
N LYS A 642 36.56 -46.85 13.64
CA LYS A 642 37.90 -46.26 13.51
C LYS A 642 38.14 -45.82 12.07
N LEU A 643 38.59 -44.58 11.88
CA LEU A 643 39.01 -44.04 10.59
C LEU A 643 40.52 -44.23 10.42
N GLU A 644 40.89 -45.07 9.46
CA GLU A 644 42.29 -45.26 9.10
C GLU A 644 42.74 -44.23 8.07
N PRO A 645 43.99 -43.71 8.16
CA PRO A 645 44.54 -42.82 7.16
C PRO A 645 44.72 -43.55 5.83
N ALA A 646 44.63 -42.83 4.72
CA ALA A 646 44.95 -43.39 3.41
C ALA A 646 46.45 -43.77 3.35
N SER A 647 46.76 -44.87 2.67
CA SER A 647 48.09 -45.49 2.66
C SER A 647 49.23 -44.63 2.10
N HIS A 648 48.91 -43.53 1.43
CA HIS A 648 49.88 -42.61 0.81
C HIS A 648 50.20 -41.39 1.67
N VAL A 649 49.57 -41.23 2.84
CA VAL A 649 49.79 -40.07 3.73
C VAL A 649 50.83 -40.42 4.78
N ASP A 650 51.97 -39.72 4.75
CA ASP A 650 53.00 -39.85 5.77
C ASP A 650 52.64 -39.02 7.01
N LEU A 651 52.40 -39.71 8.14
CA LEU A 651 52.09 -39.09 9.43
C LEU A 651 53.27 -39.16 10.41
N SER A 652 54.44 -39.63 9.99
CA SER A 652 55.62 -39.83 10.84
C SER A 652 56.00 -38.58 11.64
N ARG A 653 55.98 -37.40 11.00
CA ARG A 653 56.23 -36.10 11.64
C ARG A 653 55.31 -35.84 12.84
N TYR A 654 54.02 -36.16 12.73
CA TYR A 654 53.05 -35.99 13.81
C TYR A 654 53.17 -37.06 14.88
N THR A 655 53.62 -38.27 14.52
CA THR A 655 53.88 -39.31 15.53
C THR A 655 55.00 -38.92 16.49
N GLU A 656 56.03 -38.20 16.01
CA GLU A 656 57.09 -37.65 16.87
C GLU A 656 56.56 -36.54 17.78
N LEU A 657 55.71 -35.65 17.27
CA LEU A 657 55.06 -34.60 18.05
C LEU A 657 54.17 -35.17 19.16
N VAL A 658 53.34 -36.18 18.84
CA VAL A 658 52.49 -36.88 19.82
C VAL A 658 53.33 -37.61 20.87
N ARG A 659 54.46 -38.23 20.49
CA ARG A 659 55.37 -38.90 21.43
C ARG A 659 56.13 -37.93 22.33
N SER A 660 56.41 -36.72 21.85
CA SER A 660 57.07 -35.66 22.62
C SER A 660 56.16 -34.97 23.65
N ALA A 661 54.86 -35.29 23.66
CA ALA A 661 53.92 -34.75 24.62
C ALA A 661 54.13 -35.36 26.03
N GLU A 662 54.99 -34.74 26.84
CA GLU A 662 55.12 -35.09 28.25
C GLU A 662 53.87 -34.66 29.05
N LEU A 663 53.05 -35.64 29.46
CA LEU A 663 51.95 -35.44 30.41
C LEU A 663 52.53 -35.29 31.83
N GLY A 664 52.95 -34.07 32.19
CA GLY A 664 53.45 -33.76 33.53
C GLY A 664 52.36 -33.89 34.63
N PRO A 665 52.73 -34.13 35.91
CA PRO A 665 51.79 -34.39 37.02
C PRO A 665 50.87 -33.22 37.43
N GLY A 666 50.90 -32.08 36.73
CA GLY A 666 49.99 -30.94 36.90
C GLY A 666 49.23 -30.55 35.63
N CYS A 667 49.41 -31.28 34.53
CA CYS A 667 48.83 -30.98 33.22
C CYS A 667 47.36 -31.44 33.08
N LEU A 668 46.86 -32.22 34.05
CA LEU A 668 45.49 -32.75 34.03
C LEU A 668 44.39 -31.66 34.20
N ASP A 669 44.77 -30.49 34.71
CA ASP A 669 43.90 -29.33 35.03
C ASP A 669 43.99 -28.14 34.06
N LEU A 670 44.80 -28.22 32.98
CA LEU A 670 44.93 -27.13 31.99
C LEU A 670 43.66 -26.90 31.14
N LEU A 671 42.70 -27.81 31.20
CA LEU A 671 41.42 -27.70 30.52
C LEU A 671 40.35 -27.50 31.58
N GLY A 672 40.17 -26.26 32.01
CA GLY A 672 38.99 -25.85 32.78
C GLY A 672 37.69 -26.16 32.04
N PRO A 673 36.52 -25.76 32.58
CA PRO A 673 35.20 -26.07 32.03
C PRO A 673 34.94 -25.29 30.73
N VAL A 674 35.67 -25.57 29.65
CA VAL A 674 35.51 -24.93 28.33
C VAL A 674 34.40 -25.61 27.50
N TYR A 675 33.71 -26.61 28.06
CA TYR A 675 32.76 -27.43 27.31
C TYR A 675 31.30 -27.01 27.54
N ALA A 676 30.97 -25.76 27.17
CA ALA A 676 29.59 -25.35 26.94
C ALA A 676 29.43 -24.91 25.48
N PRO A 677 28.50 -25.50 24.70
CA PRO A 677 28.26 -25.07 23.33
C PRO A 677 27.82 -23.61 23.32
N ARG A 678 28.54 -22.75 22.57
CA ARG A 678 28.11 -21.38 22.32
C ARG A 678 26.75 -21.44 21.62
N GLY A 679 25.72 -20.86 22.25
CA GLY A 679 24.39 -20.71 21.65
C GLY A 679 24.47 -19.99 20.31
N ASN A 680 23.59 -20.34 19.38
CA ASN A 680 23.56 -19.80 18.02
C ASN A 680 23.09 -18.33 18.05
N ILE A 681 24.01 -17.37 18.22
CA ILE A 681 23.70 -15.94 18.26
C ILE A 681 23.40 -15.47 16.84
N GLN A 682 22.10 -15.31 16.49
CA GLN A 682 21.67 -14.64 15.26
C GLN A 682 21.53 -13.14 15.52
N VAL A 683 22.59 -12.38 15.25
CA VAL A 683 22.51 -10.92 15.17
C VAL A 683 21.99 -10.54 13.78
N HIS A 684 20.71 -10.19 13.69
CA HIS A 684 20.20 -9.46 12.53
C HIS A 684 20.26 -7.97 12.83
N SER A 685 21.05 -7.23 12.06
CA SER A 685 20.99 -5.78 12.05
C SER A 685 19.60 -5.34 11.54
N PRO A 686 18.96 -4.34 12.16
CA PRO A 686 17.78 -3.73 11.57
C PRO A 686 18.19 -3.04 10.27
N TYR A 687 17.56 -3.44 9.17
CA TYR A 687 17.63 -2.72 7.90
C TYR A 687 16.39 -1.85 7.74
N LEU A 688 16.59 -0.66 7.19
CA LEU A 688 15.53 0.21 6.71
C LEU A 688 15.24 -0.21 5.26
N ASP A 689 14.05 -0.74 4.98
CA ASP A 689 13.54 -0.74 3.61
C ASP A 689 13.26 0.72 3.24
N VAL A 690 14.08 1.28 2.35
CA VAL A 690 13.85 2.57 1.69
C VAL A 690 13.22 2.32 0.33
#